data_AF-A0A1G9KD81-F1
#
_entry.id   AF-A0A1G9KD81-F1
#
_cell.length_a   1.000
_cell.length_b   1.000
_cell.length_c   1.000
_cell.angle_alpha   90.00
_cell.angle_beta   90.00
_cell.angle_gamma   90.00
#
_symmetry.space_group_name_H-M   'P 1'
#
loop_
_entity.id
_entity.type
_entity.pdbx_description
1 polymer ?
#
loop_
_entity_poly.entity_id
_entity_poly.type
_entity_poly.pdbx_seq_one_letter_code
_entity_poly.pdbx_strand_id
1 'polypeptide(L)'
;MTELDELGVAELGDRLKLESPGGMSVAGAFAFGYGAIGMRQEEQCDALSWYGELGPLEVLFLGMIFPKRFTDEHELANALFEWMQRVRSEKVYEWICEFVNLVVERSFEVGIPVDDRNFMLSLNHYLEMEGFHRYRIPQKLLPERVLRDSRIVTGFRNVDLGELDRSREAEAWLRWFWEDPEKPYRDPTVLEALRSGLRHLLGREHEGAAGKSEVIIQAMAKPSAIIHALYLSLAAGPDEAILDLPTRSYAWISGLREESAIWDVADAAITAADRAWTLDDALLAVKDIAGMNVVVESRDRQWKSSPLVLFREVALKVGHGGILARNEPEWTSSSCAARARKSAMELLREVEFDLRHIDLVAKHSTATDLSQRRANYDGSVTVSIPPSAVAGMRSVFEEQHRVFRETFGREPASGDPIFWDPDRTDEPVYIDPDVFQAEFEQDLQTAAAEFEDLRMRAMTLACADFGMIVVETNLHTFTTEEIAEYNRLFAHHLAEEQARALILDPGDEAKLIDISSHNSDRIQMRAVLDAVKRRASELDRDRGTVLAELHRATLAVISRELPELQLHWGDGTPDESLRSFVDEESINLRDSSILSLTVDAVVGYGTACQVEQSRLVGDEVILDWMQVLNEVAGFDEVE
;
A
#
# COMPACT_ATOMS: atom_id res chain seq x y z
N MET A 1 15.55 28.84 11.22
CA MET A 1 14.26 28.54 11.88
C MET A 1 13.84 29.61 12.91
N THR A 2 14.38 30.84 12.90
CA THR A 2 14.11 31.84 13.96
C THR A 2 13.81 33.27 13.47
N GLU A 3 14.09 33.61 12.20
CA GLU A 3 13.84 34.97 11.67
C GLU A 3 12.54 35.05 10.85
N LEU A 4 12.23 34.00 10.08
CA LEU A 4 10.99 33.92 9.27
C LEU A 4 9.72 33.81 10.14
N ASP A 5 9.79 33.08 11.26
CA ASP A 5 8.65 32.93 12.17
C ASP A 5 8.34 34.25 12.89
N GLU A 6 9.36 35.00 13.31
CA GLU A 6 9.20 36.30 13.96
C GLU A 6 8.56 37.34 13.02
N LEU A 7 8.97 37.33 11.74
CA LEU A 7 8.38 38.18 10.69
C LEU A 7 6.91 37.80 10.43
N GLY A 8 6.61 36.50 10.29
CA GLY A 8 5.25 36.02 10.06
C GLY A 8 4.27 36.39 11.18
N VAL A 9 4.69 36.32 12.44
CA VAL A 9 3.86 36.68 13.61
C VAL A 9 3.58 38.19 13.67
N ALA A 10 4.59 39.02 13.42
CA ALA A 10 4.42 40.48 13.44
C ALA A 10 3.41 40.94 12.38
N GLU A 11 3.53 40.43 11.15
CA GLU A 11 2.63 40.78 10.05
C GLU A 11 1.20 40.26 10.25
N LEU A 12 1.03 39.06 10.82
CA LEU A 12 -0.27 38.53 11.21
C LEU A 12 -0.99 39.50 12.17
N GLY A 13 -0.28 39.98 13.19
CA GLY A 13 -0.81 40.90 14.20
C GLY A 13 -1.21 42.27 13.64
N ASP A 14 -0.50 42.77 12.63
CA ASP A 14 -0.83 44.04 11.98
C ASP A 14 -2.01 43.90 11.00
N ARG A 15 -2.11 42.77 10.28
CA ARG A 15 -3.23 42.51 9.35
C ARG A 15 -4.57 42.36 10.05
N LEU A 16 -4.61 41.66 11.18
CA LEU A 16 -5.83 41.53 11.99
C LEU A 16 -6.38 42.90 12.44
N LYS A 17 -5.54 43.94 12.48
CA LYS A 17 -5.93 45.32 12.84
C LYS A 17 -6.31 46.19 11.65
N LEU A 18 -5.83 45.89 10.44
CA LEU A 18 -5.94 46.74 9.25
C LEU A 18 -7.11 46.39 8.32
N GLU A 19 -7.69 45.20 8.42
CA GLU A 19 -8.82 44.80 7.58
C GLU A 19 -10.11 45.53 7.99
N SER A 20 -10.48 46.51 7.17
CA SER A 20 -11.69 47.32 7.35
C SER A 20 -12.96 46.61 6.84
N PRO A 21 -14.18 47.02 7.28
CA PRO A 21 -15.45 46.36 6.93
C PRO A 21 -15.85 46.37 5.43
N GLY A 22 -14.97 46.80 4.53
CA GLY A 22 -15.27 47.09 3.12
C GLY A 22 -14.77 46.07 2.08
N GLY A 23 -13.95 45.08 2.45
CA GLY A 23 -13.56 44.00 1.53
C GLY A 23 -12.30 43.27 1.97
N MET A 24 -12.42 41.97 2.21
CA MET A 24 -11.32 41.12 2.63
C MET A 24 -10.34 40.90 1.47
N SER A 25 -9.04 41.09 1.71
CA SER A 25 -8.00 40.72 0.74
C SER A 25 -7.70 39.22 0.78
N VAL A 26 -7.09 38.65 -0.27
CA VAL A 26 -6.61 37.25 -0.25
C VAL A 26 -5.62 37.02 0.90
N ALA A 27 -4.68 37.96 1.06
CA ALA A 27 -3.68 37.91 2.13
C ALA A 27 -4.31 38.06 3.52
N GLY A 28 -5.33 38.91 3.64
CA GLY A 28 -6.13 39.08 4.86
C GLY A 28 -6.93 37.82 5.18
N ALA A 29 -7.61 37.21 4.20
CA ALA A 29 -8.35 35.96 4.37
C ALA A 29 -7.45 34.85 4.89
N PHE A 30 -6.27 34.66 4.29
CA PHE A 30 -5.30 33.69 4.78
C PHE A 30 -4.87 33.95 6.23
N ALA A 31 -4.52 35.19 6.57
CA ALA A 31 -4.12 35.59 7.92
C ALA A 31 -5.25 35.33 8.95
N PHE A 32 -6.49 35.70 8.64
CA PHE A 32 -7.65 35.44 9.49
C PHE A 32 -7.90 33.94 9.67
N GLY A 33 -7.76 33.15 8.62
CA GLY A 33 -7.91 31.70 8.68
C GLY A 33 -6.85 31.04 9.56
N TYR A 34 -5.60 31.45 9.43
CA TYR A 34 -4.51 30.93 10.25
C TYR A 34 -4.70 31.32 11.73
N GLY A 35 -5.13 32.56 11.99
CA GLY A 35 -5.53 33.00 13.33
C GLY A 35 -6.71 32.19 13.89
N ALA A 36 -7.70 31.88 13.06
CA ALA A 36 -8.85 31.06 13.46
C ALA A 36 -8.43 29.65 13.88
N ILE A 37 -7.46 29.03 13.20
CA ILE A 37 -6.87 27.74 13.60
C ILE A 37 -6.26 27.84 15.00
N GLY A 38 -5.43 28.86 15.25
CA GLY A 38 -4.81 29.08 16.56
C GLY A 38 -5.85 29.25 17.68
N MET A 39 -6.88 30.07 17.44
CA MET A 39 -7.98 30.25 18.41
C MET A 39 -8.72 28.94 18.70
N ARG A 40 -8.95 28.10 17.68
CA ARG A 40 -9.64 26.81 17.84
C ARG A 40 -8.80 25.78 18.58
N GLN A 41 -7.48 25.78 18.37
CA GLN A 41 -6.56 24.92 19.10
C GLN A 41 -6.48 25.31 20.59
N GLU A 42 -6.55 26.60 20.92
CA GLU A 42 -6.56 27.08 22.31
C GLU A 42 -7.86 26.78 23.06
N GLU A 43 -9.00 26.66 22.36
CA GLU A 43 -10.31 26.33 22.96
C GLU A 43 -10.39 24.89 23.55
N GLN A 44 -9.28 24.12 23.61
CA GLN A 44 -9.14 22.81 24.27
C GLN A 44 -10.26 21.81 23.94
N CYS A 45 -10.68 21.76 22.68
CA CYS A 45 -11.58 20.73 22.20
C CYS A 45 -10.75 19.65 21.50
N ASP A 46 -10.44 18.55 22.19
CA ASP A 46 -9.88 17.32 21.58
C ASP A 46 -10.69 16.84 20.36
N ALA A 47 -11.92 17.32 20.21
CA ALA A 47 -12.86 17.02 19.14
C ALA A 47 -12.51 17.59 17.75
N LEU A 48 -11.45 18.38 17.58
CA LEU A 48 -11.15 19.05 16.30
C LEU A 48 -9.68 18.90 15.85
N SER A 49 -9.13 17.69 15.97
CA SER A 49 -7.76 17.35 15.54
C SER A 49 -7.47 17.71 14.08
N TRP A 50 -8.50 17.72 13.24
CA TRP A 50 -8.39 17.94 11.79
C TRP A 50 -7.96 19.35 11.39
N TYR A 51 -8.03 20.38 12.27
CA TYR A 51 -7.46 21.70 11.93
C TYR A 51 -5.95 21.65 11.66
N GLY A 52 -5.27 20.65 12.22
CA GLY A 52 -3.86 20.40 11.95
C GLY A 52 -3.58 19.87 10.54
N GLU A 53 -4.61 19.44 9.81
CA GLU A 53 -4.50 18.81 8.48
C GLU A 53 -4.89 19.76 7.34
N LEU A 54 -5.22 21.01 7.65
CA LEU A 54 -5.68 21.98 6.66
C LEU A 54 -4.55 22.50 5.77
N GLY A 55 -4.84 22.51 4.47
CA GLY A 55 -3.98 23.11 3.46
C GLY A 55 -4.16 24.62 3.31
N PRO A 56 -3.29 25.27 2.51
CA PRO A 56 -3.32 26.71 2.30
C PRO A 56 -4.66 27.26 1.82
N LEU A 57 -5.36 26.52 0.96
CA LEU A 57 -6.63 26.97 0.39
C LEU A 57 -7.78 26.85 1.39
N GLU A 58 -7.79 25.79 2.20
CA GLU A 58 -8.72 25.60 3.31
C GLU A 58 -8.55 26.70 4.36
N VAL A 59 -7.31 27.07 4.68
CA VAL A 59 -7.02 28.18 5.60
C VAL A 59 -7.50 29.51 5.04
N LEU A 60 -7.19 29.82 3.77
CA LEU A 60 -7.71 31.01 3.10
C LEU A 60 -9.24 31.06 3.16
N PHE A 61 -9.90 29.93 2.84
CA PHE A 61 -11.35 29.84 2.86
C PHE A 61 -11.96 30.01 4.25
N LEU A 62 -11.34 29.39 5.26
CA LEU A 62 -11.75 29.51 6.66
C LEU A 62 -11.74 30.96 7.12
N GLY A 63 -10.71 31.74 6.75
CA GLY A 63 -10.65 33.15 7.12
C GLY A 63 -11.72 34.01 6.47
N MET A 64 -12.17 33.67 5.25
CA MET A 64 -13.29 34.37 4.60
C MET A 64 -14.65 34.12 5.25
N ILE A 65 -14.82 33.00 5.96
CA ILE A 65 -16.11 32.59 6.52
C ILE A 65 -16.12 32.61 8.06
N PHE A 66 -15.00 32.96 8.69
CA PHE A 66 -14.91 33.13 10.13
C PHE A 66 -15.96 34.14 10.64
N PRO A 67 -16.70 33.88 11.74
CA PRO A 67 -16.49 32.82 12.75
C PRO A 67 -17.29 31.53 12.53
N LYS A 68 -17.79 31.25 11.32
CA LYS A 68 -18.58 30.04 11.05
C LYS A 68 -17.81 28.78 11.50
N ARG A 69 -18.54 27.84 12.10
CA ARG A 69 -18.03 26.53 12.51
C ARG A 69 -18.44 25.48 11.49
N PHE A 70 -17.53 24.55 11.26
CA PHE A 70 -17.75 23.32 10.50
C PHE A 70 -17.68 22.15 11.48
N THR A 71 -18.45 21.11 11.18
CA THR A 71 -18.56 19.90 12.01
C THR A 71 -17.27 19.09 11.94
N ASP A 72 -16.73 18.95 10.72
CA ASP A 72 -15.54 18.19 10.40
C ASP A 72 -14.80 18.81 9.20
N GLU A 73 -13.65 18.24 8.85
CA GLU A 73 -12.84 18.60 7.70
C GLU A 73 -13.57 18.40 6.36
N HIS A 74 -14.48 17.44 6.30
CA HIS A 74 -15.21 17.12 5.08
C HIS A 74 -16.24 18.20 4.73
N GLU A 75 -16.95 18.73 5.73
CA GLU A 75 -17.88 19.86 5.56
C GLU A 75 -17.14 21.10 5.05
N LEU A 76 -15.95 21.38 5.60
CA LEU A 76 -15.10 22.48 5.14
C LEU A 76 -14.63 22.26 3.70
N ALA A 77 -14.10 21.08 3.38
CA ALA A 77 -13.60 20.74 2.04
C ALA A 77 -14.71 20.83 0.98
N ASN A 78 -15.90 20.32 1.29
CA ASN A 78 -17.07 20.44 0.43
C ASN A 78 -17.48 21.91 0.22
N ALA A 79 -17.49 22.72 1.29
CA ALA A 79 -17.86 24.13 1.21
C ALA A 79 -16.89 24.91 0.32
N LEU A 80 -15.60 24.63 0.49
CA LEU A 80 -14.53 25.17 -0.34
C LEU A 80 -14.70 24.73 -1.80
N PHE A 81 -14.95 23.44 -2.07
CA PHE A 81 -15.14 22.91 -3.42
C PHE A 81 -16.32 23.60 -4.13
N GLU A 82 -17.48 23.67 -3.48
CA GLU A 82 -18.67 24.31 -4.04
C GLU A 82 -18.46 25.80 -4.30
N TRP A 83 -17.78 26.50 -3.39
CA TRP A 83 -17.43 27.91 -3.57
C TRP A 83 -16.52 28.10 -4.77
N MET A 84 -15.48 27.27 -4.90
CA MET A 84 -14.52 27.28 -6.00
C MET A 84 -15.19 27.05 -7.36
N GLN A 85 -16.20 26.17 -7.45
CA GLN A 85 -16.98 25.99 -8.68
C GLN A 85 -17.75 27.26 -9.06
N ARG A 86 -18.40 27.90 -8.07
CA ARG A 86 -19.21 29.11 -8.31
C ARG A 86 -18.38 30.34 -8.66
N VAL A 87 -17.14 30.43 -8.17
CA VAL A 87 -16.24 31.55 -8.50
C VAL A 87 -15.32 31.27 -9.70
N ARG A 88 -15.38 30.09 -10.31
CA ARG A 88 -14.44 29.65 -11.37
C ARG A 88 -14.37 30.57 -12.58
N SER A 89 -15.46 31.26 -12.91
CA SER A 89 -15.56 32.22 -14.01
C SER A 89 -15.30 33.67 -13.60
N GLU A 90 -15.00 33.92 -12.32
CA GLU A 90 -14.79 35.25 -11.76
C GLU A 90 -13.29 35.54 -11.59
N LYS A 91 -12.92 36.83 -11.57
CA LYS A 91 -11.51 37.26 -11.42
C LYS A 91 -10.84 36.74 -10.13
N VAL A 92 -11.63 36.48 -9.08
CA VAL A 92 -11.12 35.92 -7.82
C VAL A 92 -10.49 34.53 -8.03
N TYR A 93 -11.00 33.73 -8.97
CA TYR A 93 -10.42 32.42 -9.24
C TYR A 93 -9.00 32.51 -9.84
N GLU A 94 -8.75 33.52 -10.69
CA GLU A 94 -7.39 33.79 -11.18
C GLU A 94 -6.44 34.16 -10.04
N TRP A 95 -6.89 34.98 -9.08
CA TRP A 95 -6.10 35.31 -7.89
C TRP A 95 -5.83 34.08 -6.99
N ILE A 96 -6.77 33.13 -6.93
CA ILE A 96 -6.56 31.87 -6.22
C ILE A 96 -5.54 31.00 -6.95
N CYS A 97 -5.57 30.95 -8.29
CA CYS A 97 -4.54 30.27 -9.07
C CYS A 97 -3.16 30.90 -8.85
N GLU A 98 -3.05 32.23 -8.84
CA GLU A 98 -1.81 32.95 -8.51
C GLU A 98 -1.34 32.65 -7.09
N PHE A 99 -2.28 32.59 -6.12
CA PHE A 99 -1.99 32.19 -4.74
C PHE A 99 -1.42 30.77 -4.68
N VAL A 100 -2.09 29.79 -5.28
CA VAL A 100 -1.62 28.40 -5.31
C VAL A 100 -0.25 28.30 -5.98
N ASN A 101 -0.03 29.01 -7.08
CA ASN A 101 1.27 29.04 -7.76
C ASN A 101 2.38 29.51 -6.81
N LEU A 102 2.16 30.64 -6.11
CA LEU A 102 3.12 31.16 -5.14
C LEU A 102 3.40 30.15 -4.02
N VAL A 103 2.36 29.54 -3.44
CA VAL A 103 2.53 28.59 -2.34
C VAL A 103 3.39 27.41 -2.77
N VAL A 104 3.09 26.82 -3.93
CA VAL A 104 3.83 25.66 -4.44
C VAL A 104 5.29 26.03 -4.73
N GLU A 105 5.54 27.14 -5.43
CA GLU A 105 6.90 27.62 -5.72
C GLU A 105 7.73 27.84 -4.45
N ARG A 106 7.16 28.54 -3.45
CA ARG A 106 7.86 28.80 -2.19
C ARG A 106 8.08 27.54 -1.38
N SER A 107 7.12 26.62 -1.35
CA SER A 107 7.24 25.33 -0.66
C SER A 107 8.40 24.51 -1.23
N PHE A 108 8.51 24.41 -2.56
CA PHE A 108 9.64 23.74 -3.22
C PHE A 108 10.96 24.46 -2.99
N GLU A 109 10.99 25.80 -3.05
CA GLU A 109 12.20 26.60 -2.81
C GLU A 109 12.79 26.36 -1.42
N VAL A 110 11.95 26.26 -0.39
CA VAL A 110 12.40 26.05 0.99
C VAL A 110 12.45 24.58 1.42
N GLY A 111 11.92 23.66 0.60
CA GLY A 111 11.87 22.23 0.90
C GLY A 111 10.96 21.88 2.08
N ILE A 112 9.92 22.67 2.34
CA ILE A 112 8.97 22.45 3.45
C ILE A 112 7.57 22.20 2.87
N PRO A 113 6.82 21.18 3.35
CA PRO A 113 5.47 20.92 2.88
C PRO A 113 4.51 22.11 2.96
N VAL A 114 3.59 22.21 1.99
CA VAL A 114 2.61 23.31 1.90
C VAL A 114 1.66 23.37 3.10
N ASP A 115 1.43 22.25 3.76
CA ASP A 115 0.56 22.12 4.94
C ASP A 115 1.36 22.12 6.25
N ASP A 116 2.68 22.31 6.20
CA ASP A 116 3.47 22.45 7.42
C ASP A 116 3.14 23.75 8.15
N ARG A 117 3.05 23.66 9.48
CA ARG A 117 2.64 24.79 10.33
C ARG A 117 3.58 25.99 10.20
N ASN A 118 4.88 25.77 10.11
CA ASN A 118 5.89 26.84 10.05
C ASN A 118 5.93 27.45 8.66
N PHE A 119 5.77 26.63 7.62
CA PHE A 119 5.60 27.13 6.25
C PHE A 119 4.36 28.01 6.13
N MET A 120 3.23 27.54 6.65
CA MET A 120 1.96 28.28 6.65
C MET A 120 2.04 29.59 7.43
N LEU A 121 2.80 29.66 8.53
CA LEU A 121 3.06 30.90 9.24
C LEU A 121 3.87 31.87 8.38
N SER A 122 4.97 31.38 7.79
CA SER A 122 5.87 32.14 6.92
C SER A 122 5.18 32.65 5.65
N LEU A 123 4.14 31.95 5.18
CA LEU A 123 3.37 32.32 4.00
C LEU A 123 2.73 33.72 4.11
N ASN A 124 2.42 34.21 5.32
CA ASN A 124 1.91 35.58 5.51
C ASN A 124 2.88 36.64 4.94
N HIS A 125 4.19 36.42 5.15
CA HIS A 125 5.27 37.25 4.63
C HIS A 125 5.36 37.22 3.12
N TYR A 126 5.36 36.03 2.52
CA TYR A 126 5.39 35.92 1.06
C TYR A 126 4.17 36.58 0.40
N LEU A 127 2.98 36.44 1.00
CA LEU A 127 1.77 37.09 0.49
C LEU A 127 1.86 38.63 0.54
N GLU A 128 2.55 39.20 1.53
CA GLU A 128 2.77 40.65 1.61
C GLU A 128 3.70 41.12 0.50
N MET A 129 4.83 40.44 0.36
CA MET A 129 5.88 40.74 -0.62
C MET A 129 5.36 40.70 -2.05
N GLU A 130 4.51 39.71 -2.36
CA GLU A 130 3.91 39.53 -3.69
C GLU A 130 2.64 40.38 -3.90
N GLY A 131 2.24 41.18 -2.90
CA GLY A 131 1.16 42.16 -3.05
C GLY A 131 -0.27 41.59 -2.99
N PHE A 132 -0.48 40.40 -2.43
CA PHE A 132 -1.81 39.78 -2.30
C PHE A 132 -2.76 40.58 -1.39
N HIS A 133 -2.27 41.54 -0.60
CA HIS A 133 -3.09 42.50 0.15
C HIS A 133 -3.93 43.41 -0.76
N ARG A 134 -3.57 43.51 -2.05
CA ARG A 134 -4.31 44.30 -3.07
C ARG A 134 -5.44 43.51 -3.70
N TYR A 135 -5.45 42.18 -3.57
CA TYR A 135 -6.44 41.30 -4.19
C TYR A 135 -7.69 41.25 -3.32
N ARG A 136 -8.54 42.28 -3.46
CA ARG A 136 -9.77 42.46 -2.66
C ARG A 136 -10.90 41.57 -3.20
N ILE A 137 -11.33 40.61 -2.40
CA ILE A 137 -12.41 39.68 -2.72
C ILE A 137 -13.74 40.45 -2.69
N PRO A 138 -14.48 40.54 -3.81
CA PRO A 138 -15.75 41.24 -3.85
C PRO A 138 -16.75 40.64 -2.86
N GLN A 139 -17.50 41.48 -2.14
CA GLN A 139 -18.41 41.02 -1.08
C GLN A 139 -19.46 40.01 -1.60
N LYS A 140 -19.91 40.15 -2.85
CA LYS A 140 -20.84 39.22 -3.51
C LYS A 140 -20.27 37.81 -3.71
N LEU A 141 -18.93 37.68 -3.72
CA LEU A 141 -18.19 36.44 -3.95
C LEU A 141 -17.70 35.80 -2.64
N LEU A 142 -17.99 36.40 -1.47
CA LEU A 142 -17.65 35.79 -0.19
C LEU A 142 -18.44 34.48 0.01
N PRO A 143 -17.82 33.44 0.61
CA PRO A 143 -18.45 32.13 0.79
C PRO A 143 -19.85 32.19 1.40
N GLU A 144 -20.07 33.01 2.43
CA GLU A 144 -21.38 33.15 3.09
C GLU A 144 -22.51 33.55 2.12
N ARG A 145 -22.21 34.38 1.12
CA ARG A 145 -23.20 34.80 0.12
C ARG A 145 -23.33 33.80 -1.00
N VAL A 146 -22.21 33.29 -1.48
CA VAL A 146 -22.14 32.36 -2.62
C VAL A 146 -22.77 31.01 -2.27
N LEU A 147 -22.60 30.54 -1.04
CA LEU A 147 -23.07 29.24 -0.57
C LEU A 147 -24.43 29.29 0.12
N ARG A 148 -25.09 30.45 0.19
CA ARG A 148 -26.36 30.61 0.95
C ARG A 148 -27.42 29.56 0.60
N ASP A 149 -27.52 29.26 -0.69
CA ASP A 149 -28.53 28.36 -1.24
C ASP A 149 -27.94 26.98 -1.57
N SER A 150 -26.70 26.68 -1.15
CA SER A 150 -26.09 25.37 -1.42
C SER A 150 -26.56 24.33 -0.40
N ARG A 151 -26.54 23.04 -0.80
CA ARG A 151 -26.88 21.89 0.07
C ARG A 151 -26.08 21.87 1.38
N ILE A 152 -24.86 22.39 1.37
CA ILE A 152 -24.02 22.44 2.58
C ILE A 152 -24.62 23.36 3.64
N VAL A 153 -25.37 24.39 3.22
CA VAL A 153 -26.06 25.31 4.13
C VAL A 153 -27.51 24.90 4.37
N THR A 154 -28.22 24.45 3.32
CA THR A 154 -29.64 24.12 3.42
C THR A 154 -29.92 22.70 3.90
N GLY A 155 -28.92 21.82 3.90
CA GLY A 155 -29.07 20.38 4.11
C GLY A 155 -29.70 19.67 2.91
N PHE A 156 -29.99 18.39 3.10
CA PHE A 156 -30.70 17.55 2.13
C PHE A 156 -32.18 17.94 2.03
N ARG A 157 -32.76 17.80 0.84
CA ARG A 157 -34.17 18.12 0.63
C ARG A 157 -35.04 16.96 1.12
N ASN A 158 -36.14 17.30 1.78
CA ASN A 158 -37.17 16.32 2.07
C ASN A 158 -37.99 16.09 0.79
N VAL A 159 -37.90 14.89 0.23
CA VAL A 159 -38.57 14.52 -1.02
C VAL A 159 -39.89 13.85 -0.70
N ASP A 160 -40.97 14.25 -1.38
CA ASP A 160 -42.22 13.51 -1.25
C ASP A 160 -42.12 12.16 -1.97
N LEU A 161 -41.83 11.11 -1.21
CA LEU A 161 -41.73 9.73 -1.71
C LEU A 161 -43.09 9.09 -2.01
N GLY A 162 -44.20 9.78 -1.78
CA GLY A 162 -45.55 9.23 -1.98
C GLY A 162 -45.86 8.02 -1.10
N GLU A 163 -46.87 7.25 -1.52
CA GLU A 163 -47.20 5.95 -0.94
C GLU A 163 -46.36 4.85 -1.58
N LEU A 164 -45.93 3.87 -0.78
CA LEU A 164 -45.14 2.73 -1.25
C LEU A 164 -45.97 1.88 -2.22
N ASP A 165 -45.45 1.67 -3.42
CA ASP A 165 -46.02 0.72 -4.37
C ASP A 165 -45.76 -0.72 -3.87
N ARG A 166 -46.85 -1.42 -3.51
CA ARG A 166 -46.85 -2.83 -3.11
C ARG A 166 -47.42 -3.73 -4.21
N SER A 167 -47.38 -3.29 -5.46
CA SER A 167 -47.82 -4.08 -6.60
C SER A 167 -46.95 -5.33 -6.79
N ARG A 168 -47.49 -6.33 -7.51
CA ARG A 168 -46.71 -7.50 -7.93
C ARG A 168 -45.54 -7.11 -8.85
N GLU A 169 -45.64 -6.00 -9.56
CA GLU A 169 -44.58 -5.48 -10.41
C GLU A 169 -43.41 -4.95 -9.56
N ALA A 170 -43.69 -4.23 -8.48
CA ALA A 170 -42.70 -3.80 -7.50
C ALA A 170 -41.96 -4.99 -6.86
N GLU A 171 -42.68 -6.04 -6.45
CA GLU A 171 -42.07 -7.27 -5.92
C GLU A 171 -41.23 -8.03 -6.95
N ALA A 172 -41.65 -8.04 -8.23
CA ALA A 172 -40.87 -8.62 -9.31
C ALA A 172 -39.58 -7.81 -9.57
N TRP A 173 -39.67 -6.48 -9.52
CA TRP A 173 -38.51 -5.61 -9.69
C TRP A 173 -37.50 -5.78 -8.55
N LEU A 174 -37.94 -5.85 -7.29
CA LEU A 174 -37.03 -6.10 -6.16
C LEU A 174 -36.30 -7.45 -6.30
N ARG A 175 -37.00 -8.50 -6.73
CA ARG A 175 -36.36 -9.79 -7.00
C ARG A 175 -35.28 -9.66 -8.07
N TRP A 176 -35.62 -9.04 -9.21
CA TRP A 176 -34.66 -8.76 -10.28
C TRP A 176 -33.47 -7.89 -9.81
N PHE A 177 -33.72 -6.90 -8.97
CA PHE A 177 -32.69 -6.01 -8.43
C PHE A 177 -31.67 -6.81 -7.61
N TRP A 178 -32.14 -7.78 -6.82
CA TRP A 178 -31.32 -8.63 -5.97
C TRP A 178 -30.72 -9.86 -6.69
N GLU A 179 -31.11 -10.12 -7.95
CA GLU A 179 -30.47 -11.13 -8.80
C GLU A 179 -29.07 -10.69 -9.27
N ASP A 180 -28.21 -11.64 -9.63
CA ASP A 180 -26.79 -11.42 -9.91
C ASP A 180 -26.58 -10.65 -11.24
N PRO A 181 -25.94 -9.46 -11.24
CA PRO A 181 -25.52 -8.81 -12.49
C PRO A 181 -24.22 -9.47 -13.02
N GLU A 182 -24.26 -9.95 -14.26
CA GLU A 182 -23.18 -10.79 -14.81
C GLU A 182 -21.80 -10.12 -14.93
N LYS A 183 -21.64 -8.78 -14.89
CA LYS A 183 -20.34 -8.11 -15.15
C LYS A 183 -20.17 -6.74 -14.45
N PRO A 184 -18.94 -6.34 -14.08
CA PRO A 184 -18.63 -4.97 -13.68
C PRO A 184 -18.78 -3.99 -14.85
N TYR A 185 -19.30 -2.78 -14.57
CA TYR A 185 -19.57 -1.75 -15.57
C TYR A 185 -18.49 -0.65 -15.54
N ARG A 186 -17.97 -0.27 -16.70
CA ARG A 186 -16.97 0.81 -16.83
C ARG A 186 -17.54 2.19 -16.51
N ASP A 187 -18.78 2.42 -16.95
CA ASP A 187 -19.52 3.67 -16.75
C ASP A 187 -20.92 3.31 -16.25
N PRO A 188 -21.04 2.94 -14.96
CA PRO A 188 -22.29 2.44 -14.42
C PRO A 188 -23.36 3.53 -14.41
N THR A 189 -24.60 3.13 -14.65
CA THR A 189 -25.77 3.89 -14.22
C THR A 189 -25.86 3.93 -12.69
N VAL A 190 -26.61 4.88 -12.12
CA VAL A 190 -26.84 4.93 -10.66
C VAL A 190 -27.42 3.60 -10.15
N LEU A 191 -28.31 2.97 -10.92
CA LEU A 191 -28.89 1.67 -10.61
C LEU A 191 -27.84 0.54 -10.56
N GLU A 192 -26.97 0.47 -11.56
CA GLU A 192 -25.90 -0.54 -11.63
C GLU A 192 -24.89 -0.36 -10.49
N ALA A 193 -24.50 0.89 -10.23
CA ALA A 193 -23.62 1.25 -9.11
C ALA A 193 -24.24 0.86 -7.77
N LEU A 194 -25.51 1.21 -7.55
CA LEU A 194 -26.24 0.87 -6.34
C LEU A 194 -26.31 -0.65 -6.12
N ARG A 195 -26.63 -1.42 -7.16
CA ARG A 195 -26.65 -2.90 -7.10
C ARG A 195 -25.28 -3.47 -6.73
N SER A 196 -24.23 -3.01 -7.41
CA SER A 196 -22.85 -3.43 -7.15
C SER A 196 -22.43 -3.10 -5.71
N GLY A 197 -22.67 -1.86 -5.28
CA GLY A 197 -22.32 -1.40 -3.93
C GLY A 197 -23.07 -2.13 -2.82
N LEU A 198 -24.38 -2.37 -2.97
CA LEU A 198 -25.16 -3.10 -1.97
C LEU A 198 -24.71 -4.55 -1.85
N ARG A 199 -24.30 -5.18 -2.95
CA ARG A 199 -23.72 -6.53 -2.91
C ARG A 199 -22.41 -6.54 -2.13
N HIS A 200 -21.51 -5.60 -2.41
CA HIS A 200 -20.23 -5.50 -1.71
C HIS A 200 -20.45 -5.28 -0.20
N LEU A 201 -21.35 -4.34 0.12
CA LEU A 201 -21.75 -4.01 1.49
C LEU A 201 -22.31 -5.24 2.23
N LEU A 202 -23.28 -5.93 1.63
CA LEU A 202 -23.99 -7.08 2.23
C LEU A 202 -23.23 -8.41 2.14
N GLY A 203 -22.09 -8.47 1.44
CA GLY A 203 -21.13 -9.57 1.54
C GLY A 203 -21.52 -10.89 0.86
N ARG A 204 -22.33 -10.89 -0.20
CA ARG A 204 -22.62 -12.12 -0.96
C ARG A 204 -21.40 -12.71 -1.70
N GLU A 205 -20.28 -12.01 -1.79
CA GLU A 205 -19.04 -12.49 -2.42
C GLU A 205 -17.97 -12.99 -1.43
N HIS A 206 -18.23 -12.89 -0.12
CA HIS A 206 -17.27 -13.29 0.92
C HIS A 206 -17.89 -14.33 1.85
N GLU A 207 -18.28 -15.48 1.29
CA GLU A 207 -18.71 -16.66 2.06
C GLU A 207 -17.63 -17.22 3.01
N GLY A 208 -16.40 -16.66 2.99
CA GLY A 208 -15.31 -17.03 3.91
C GLY A 208 -15.06 -16.08 5.10
N ALA A 209 -15.66 -14.88 5.14
CA ALA A 209 -15.38 -13.90 6.20
C ALA A 209 -16.34 -14.07 7.39
N ALA A 210 -16.12 -15.11 8.18
CA ALA A 210 -16.74 -15.29 9.50
C ALA A 210 -16.27 -14.19 10.46
N GLY A 211 -16.86 -12.99 10.36
CA GLY A 211 -16.43 -11.87 11.20
C GLY A 211 -17.17 -10.54 11.00
N LYS A 212 -18.19 -10.44 10.14
CA LYS A 212 -19.01 -9.22 10.13
C LYS A 212 -19.85 -9.17 11.41
N SER A 213 -19.53 -8.22 12.28
CA SER A 213 -20.30 -7.94 13.50
C SER A 213 -21.78 -7.79 13.16
N GLU A 214 -22.66 -8.44 13.92
CA GLU A 214 -24.13 -8.32 13.84
C GLU A 214 -24.59 -6.85 13.71
N VAL A 215 -23.84 -5.95 14.34
CA VAL A 215 -24.04 -4.49 14.32
C VAL A 215 -23.90 -3.90 12.91
N ILE A 216 -22.93 -4.37 12.13
CA ILE A 216 -22.68 -3.91 10.75
C ILE A 216 -23.84 -4.36 9.85
N ILE A 217 -24.29 -5.61 9.99
CA ILE A 217 -25.43 -6.16 9.23
C ILE A 217 -26.72 -5.39 9.55
N GLN A 218 -26.98 -5.07 10.82
CA GLN A 218 -28.16 -4.30 11.23
C GLN A 218 -28.09 -2.83 10.79
N ALA A 219 -26.90 -2.21 10.77
CA ALA A 219 -26.71 -0.86 10.23
C ALA A 219 -26.92 -0.83 8.71
N MET A 220 -26.54 -1.91 8.01
CA MET A 220 -26.66 -2.05 6.55
C MET A 220 -28.07 -2.43 6.07
N ALA A 221 -29.00 -2.78 6.97
CA ALA A 221 -30.42 -3.03 6.65
C ALA A 221 -31.29 -1.75 6.60
N LYS A 222 -30.69 -0.57 6.82
CA LYS A 222 -31.37 0.72 6.84
C LYS A 222 -31.34 1.40 5.45
N PRO A 223 -32.25 2.34 5.16
CA PRO A 223 -32.25 3.11 3.91
C PRO A 223 -30.93 3.85 3.63
N SER A 224 -30.17 4.23 4.66
CA SER A 224 -28.84 4.86 4.51
C SER A 224 -27.82 3.96 3.79
N ALA A 225 -28.05 2.64 3.76
CA ALA A 225 -27.23 1.71 3.01
C ALA A 225 -27.20 2.01 1.50
N ILE A 226 -28.22 2.68 0.95
CA ILE A 226 -28.23 3.16 -0.44
C ILE A 226 -27.08 4.13 -0.68
N ILE A 227 -26.87 5.09 0.23
CA ILE A 227 -25.81 6.10 0.15
C ILE A 227 -24.44 5.44 0.29
N HIS A 228 -24.30 4.53 1.27
CA HIS A 228 -23.07 3.79 1.51
C HIS A 228 -22.68 2.92 0.30
N ALA A 229 -23.66 2.25 -0.31
CA ALA A 229 -23.46 1.43 -1.50
C ALA A 229 -23.04 2.26 -2.72
N LEU A 230 -23.71 3.39 -2.96
CA LEU A 230 -23.33 4.30 -4.03
C LEU A 230 -21.90 4.83 -3.82
N TYR A 231 -21.55 5.20 -2.60
CA TYR A 231 -20.19 5.62 -2.27
C TYR A 231 -19.16 4.52 -2.54
N LEU A 232 -19.39 3.31 -2.03
CA LEU A 232 -18.47 2.17 -2.21
C LEU A 232 -18.23 1.81 -3.68
N SER A 233 -19.27 1.90 -4.50
CA SER A 233 -19.19 1.54 -5.92
C SER A 233 -18.62 2.64 -6.80
N LEU A 234 -18.74 3.91 -6.39
CA LEU A 234 -18.43 5.06 -7.25
C LEU A 234 -17.21 5.85 -6.81
N ALA A 235 -16.98 6.02 -5.52
CA ALA A 235 -16.03 7.01 -5.01
C ALA A 235 -15.03 6.46 -3.98
N ALA A 236 -15.38 5.38 -3.27
CA ALA A 236 -14.53 4.83 -2.24
C ALA A 236 -13.19 4.35 -2.82
N GLY A 237 -12.11 4.77 -2.18
CA GLY A 237 -10.82 4.12 -2.32
C GLY A 237 -10.90 2.68 -1.79
N PRO A 238 -10.11 1.78 -2.34
CA PRO A 238 -10.20 0.37 -1.97
C PRO A 238 -9.64 0.02 -0.58
N ASP A 239 -8.91 0.93 0.05
CA ASP A 239 -8.28 0.74 1.37
C ASP A 239 -8.97 1.57 2.45
N GLU A 240 -10.15 2.10 2.15
CA GLU A 240 -10.91 2.88 3.11
C GLU A 240 -11.49 1.99 4.20
N ALA A 241 -11.31 2.42 5.45
CA ALA A 241 -11.86 1.71 6.59
C ALA A 241 -13.39 1.73 6.52
N ILE A 242 -14.00 0.53 6.57
CA ILE A 242 -15.48 0.38 6.58
C ILE A 242 -16.11 1.13 7.76
N LEU A 243 -15.37 1.33 8.85
CA LEU A 243 -15.85 2.10 10.00
C LEU A 243 -16.11 3.58 9.69
N ASP A 244 -15.38 4.15 8.74
CA ASP A 244 -15.54 5.56 8.32
C ASP A 244 -16.60 5.72 7.22
N LEU A 245 -17.12 4.60 6.71
CA LEU A 245 -18.07 4.59 5.60
C LEU A 245 -19.29 5.50 5.82
N PRO A 246 -19.94 5.53 7.00
CA PRO A 246 -21.04 6.45 7.22
C PRO A 246 -20.60 7.91 7.01
N THR A 247 -19.58 8.35 7.74
CA THR A 247 -19.07 9.74 7.67
C THR A 247 -18.65 10.11 6.25
N ARG A 248 -17.85 9.26 5.59
CA ARG A 248 -17.35 9.53 4.24
C ARG A 248 -18.44 9.54 3.18
N SER A 249 -19.32 8.56 3.20
CA SER A 249 -20.40 8.52 2.21
C SER A 249 -21.35 9.72 2.33
N TYR A 250 -21.68 10.17 3.55
CA TYR A 250 -22.45 11.40 3.77
C TYR A 250 -21.70 12.65 3.33
N ALA A 251 -20.40 12.73 3.62
CA ALA A 251 -19.54 13.80 3.15
C ALA A 251 -19.54 13.86 1.61
N TRP A 252 -19.33 12.73 0.93
CA TRP A 252 -19.32 12.66 -0.53
C TRP A 252 -20.63 13.13 -1.15
N ILE A 253 -21.79 12.65 -0.68
CA ILE A 253 -23.09 13.09 -1.24
C ILE A 253 -23.41 14.56 -0.94
N SER A 254 -22.84 15.12 0.14
CA SER A 254 -22.99 16.54 0.48
C SER A 254 -22.20 17.44 -0.47
N GLY A 255 -21.10 16.92 -1.04
CA GLY A 255 -20.25 17.59 -2.01
C GLY A 255 -20.63 17.36 -3.48
N LEU A 256 -21.71 16.62 -3.75
CA LEU A 256 -22.23 16.47 -5.11
C LEU A 256 -22.74 17.81 -5.65
N ARG A 257 -22.98 17.87 -6.96
CA ARG A 257 -23.64 19.03 -7.58
C ARG A 257 -25.12 18.80 -7.75
N GLU A 258 -25.89 19.89 -7.82
CA GLU A 258 -27.33 19.85 -8.07
C GLU A 258 -27.70 19.11 -9.36
N GLU A 259 -26.82 19.09 -10.37
CA GLU A 259 -27.05 18.39 -11.64
C GLU A 259 -26.64 16.91 -11.63
N SER A 260 -26.08 16.41 -10.52
CA SER A 260 -25.69 15.00 -10.41
C SER A 260 -26.90 14.09 -10.48
N ALA A 261 -26.80 13.00 -11.24
CA ALA A 261 -27.83 11.96 -11.29
C ALA A 261 -28.10 11.30 -9.92
N ILE A 262 -27.13 11.36 -9.01
CA ILE A 262 -27.19 10.80 -7.65
C ILE A 262 -27.95 11.74 -6.71
N TRP A 263 -28.07 13.02 -7.05
CA TRP A 263 -28.54 14.07 -6.15
C TRP A 263 -29.92 13.80 -5.55
N ASP A 264 -30.91 13.49 -6.40
CA ASP A 264 -32.28 13.18 -5.99
C ASP A 264 -32.40 11.81 -5.31
N VAL A 265 -31.57 10.84 -5.73
CA VAL A 265 -31.53 9.49 -5.14
C VAL A 265 -31.03 9.55 -3.70
N ALA A 266 -30.02 10.37 -3.43
CA ALA A 266 -29.51 10.61 -2.08
C ALA A 266 -30.55 11.29 -1.19
N ASP A 267 -31.20 12.37 -1.67
CA ASP A 267 -32.27 13.06 -0.93
C ASP A 267 -33.43 12.09 -0.58
N ALA A 268 -33.81 11.23 -1.53
CA ALA A 268 -34.84 10.22 -1.32
C ALA A 268 -34.44 9.13 -0.33
N ALA A 269 -33.18 8.65 -0.37
CA ALA A 269 -32.67 7.67 0.58
C ALA A 269 -32.65 8.22 2.02
N ILE A 270 -32.27 9.49 2.20
CA ILE A 270 -32.30 10.17 3.50
C ILE A 270 -33.75 10.33 3.97
N THR A 271 -34.65 10.77 3.10
CA THR A 271 -36.07 10.90 3.45
C THR A 271 -36.69 9.55 3.83
N ALA A 272 -36.31 8.46 3.16
CA ALA A 272 -36.74 7.11 3.51
C ALA A 272 -36.19 6.68 4.89
N ALA A 273 -34.94 7.06 5.21
CA ALA A 273 -34.35 6.82 6.53
C ALA A 273 -35.13 7.55 7.64
N ASP A 274 -35.51 8.81 7.42
CA ASP A 274 -36.31 9.61 8.35
C ASP A 274 -37.71 9.01 8.58
N ARG A 275 -38.28 8.36 7.56
CA ARG A 275 -39.56 7.64 7.66
C ARG A 275 -39.42 6.24 8.29
N ALA A 276 -38.22 5.85 8.71
CA ALA A 276 -37.89 4.52 9.24
C ALA A 276 -38.32 3.37 8.30
N TRP A 277 -38.22 3.61 6.99
CA TRP A 277 -38.51 2.59 5.98
C TRP A 277 -37.47 1.47 6.01
N THR A 278 -37.83 0.31 5.48
CA THR A 278 -36.85 -0.77 5.24
C THR A 278 -35.98 -0.43 4.03
N LEU A 279 -34.86 -1.12 3.86
CA LEU A 279 -34.03 -0.95 2.66
C LEU A 279 -34.81 -1.25 1.37
N ASP A 280 -35.60 -2.33 1.33
CA ASP A 280 -36.42 -2.68 0.16
C ASP A 280 -37.48 -1.59 -0.15
N ASP A 281 -38.10 -1.02 0.89
CA ASP A 281 -39.05 0.08 0.73
C ASP A 281 -38.36 1.32 0.16
N ALA A 282 -37.15 1.64 0.63
CA ALA A 282 -36.35 2.72 0.09
C ALA A 282 -35.92 2.46 -1.36
N LEU A 283 -35.55 1.24 -1.71
CA LEU A 283 -35.23 0.85 -3.09
C LEU A 283 -36.42 1.04 -4.03
N LEU A 284 -37.62 0.63 -3.59
CA LEU A 284 -38.84 0.87 -4.35
C LEU A 284 -39.16 2.36 -4.50
N ALA A 285 -38.84 3.17 -3.50
CA ALA A 285 -39.04 4.61 -3.55
C ALA A 285 -38.11 5.30 -4.55
N VAL A 286 -36.86 4.85 -4.64
CA VAL A 286 -35.86 5.47 -5.52
C VAL A 286 -35.93 4.96 -6.95
N LYS A 287 -36.52 3.77 -7.20
CA LYS A 287 -36.47 3.10 -8.52
C LYS A 287 -36.97 3.96 -9.69
N ASP A 288 -37.95 4.83 -9.43
CA ASP A 288 -38.59 5.66 -10.45
C ASP A 288 -37.99 7.09 -10.52
N ILE A 289 -36.96 7.39 -9.71
CA ILE A 289 -36.24 8.66 -9.80
C ILE A 289 -35.50 8.71 -11.14
N ALA A 290 -35.69 9.81 -11.88
CA ALA A 290 -35.16 9.97 -13.24
C ALA A 290 -33.64 9.70 -13.34
N GLY A 291 -32.88 10.04 -12.31
CA GLY A 291 -31.44 9.80 -12.22
C GLY A 291 -31.01 8.33 -12.15
N MET A 292 -31.90 7.39 -11.78
CA MET A 292 -31.52 5.98 -11.55
C MET A 292 -30.90 5.30 -12.77
N ASN A 293 -31.40 5.61 -13.97
CA ASN A 293 -30.92 5.00 -15.23
C ASN A 293 -29.93 5.90 -15.98
N VAL A 294 -29.43 6.95 -15.33
CA VAL A 294 -28.45 7.87 -15.92
C VAL A 294 -27.05 7.40 -15.58
N VAL A 295 -26.15 7.43 -16.56
CA VAL A 295 -24.72 7.13 -16.38
C VAL A 295 -24.11 8.14 -15.41
N VAL A 296 -23.38 7.65 -14.41
CA VAL A 296 -22.71 8.50 -13.43
C VAL A 296 -21.48 9.17 -14.06
N GLU A 297 -21.42 10.50 -14.02
CA GLU A 297 -20.27 11.24 -14.55
C GLU A 297 -18.98 10.94 -13.77
N SER A 298 -17.84 10.89 -14.45
CA SER A 298 -16.52 10.69 -13.82
C SER A 298 -16.20 11.64 -12.68
N ARG A 299 -16.73 12.88 -12.73
CA ARG A 299 -16.53 13.86 -11.66
C ARG A 299 -17.31 13.54 -10.38
N ASP A 300 -18.42 12.82 -10.47
CA ASP A 300 -19.23 12.43 -9.31
C ASP A 300 -18.67 11.14 -8.68
N ARG A 301 -17.82 10.41 -9.42
CA ARG A 301 -17.06 9.23 -9.00
C ARG A 301 -15.76 9.57 -8.25
N GLN A 302 -15.55 10.83 -7.85
CA GLN A 302 -14.31 11.27 -7.23
C GLN A 302 -14.56 11.67 -5.78
N TRP A 303 -13.68 11.20 -4.89
CA TRP A 303 -13.58 11.71 -3.52
C TRP A 303 -12.98 13.12 -3.54
N LYS A 304 -13.74 14.09 -3.02
CA LYS A 304 -13.37 15.52 -2.99
C LYS A 304 -13.41 16.13 -1.60
N SER A 305 -13.96 15.40 -0.64
CA SER A 305 -14.26 15.90 0.70
C SER A 305 -13.07 15.78 1.64
N SER A 306 -11.83 15.87 1.15
CA SER A 306 -10.63 15.85 1.98
C SER A 306 -9.84 17.14 1.81
N PRO A 307 -9.19 17.65 2.88
CA PRO A 307 -8.22 18.72 2.76
C PRO A 307 -7.17 18.43 1.68
N LEU A 308 -6.62 19.50 1.10
CA LEU A 308 -5.56 19.49 0.07
C LEU A 308 -5.94 18.93 -1.30
N VAL A 309 -7.02 18.15 -1.43
CA VAL A 309 -7.44 17.58 -2.73
C VAL A 309 -7.67 18.69 -3.77
N LEU A 310 -8.43 19.73 -3.40
CA LEU A 310 -8.70 20.84 -4.31
C LEU A 310 -7.47 21.72 -4.55
N PHE A 311 -6.62 21.92 -3.52
CA PHE A 311 -5.36 22.64 -3.69
C PHE A 311 -4.49 21.97 -4.75
N ARG A 312 -4.37 20.63 -4.69
CA ARG A 312 -3.64 19.82 -5.66
C ARG A 312 -4.23 19.92 -7.06
N GLU A 313 -5.55 19.83 -7.21
CA GLU A 313 -6.21 20.00 -8.52
C GLU A 313 -5.89 21.37 -9.14
N VAL A 314 -5.89 22.43 -8.34
CA VAL A 314 -5.53 23.77 -8.80
C VAL A 314 -4.04 23.86 -9.14
N ALA A 315 -3.16 23.26 -8.33
CA ALA A 315 -1.72 23.21 -8.58
C ALA A 315 -1.38 22.55 -9.93
N LEU A 316 -1.98 21.37 -10.19
CA LEU A 316 -1.86 20.68 -11.47
C LEU A 316 -2.37 21.54 -12.63
N LYS A 317 -3.50 22.22 -12.44
CA LYS A 317 -4.09 23.08 -13.47
C LYS A 317 -3.21 24.29 -13.81
N VAL A 318 -2.48 24.86 -12.85
CA VAL A 318 -1.55 25.98 -13.10
C VAL A 318 -0.19 25.53 -13.61
N GLY A 319 0.03 24.22 -13.78
CA GLY A 319 1.21 23.66 -14.46
C GLY A 319 2.24 23.01 -13.56
N HIS A 320 1.97 22.86 -12.25
CA HIS A 320 2.87 22.12 -11.36
C HIS A 320 2.71 20.61 -11.55
N GLY A 321 3.80 19.85 -11.45
CA GLY A 321 3.76 18.38 -11.54
C GLY A 321 3.26 17.69 -10.26
N GLY A 322 3.21 18.42 -9.14
CA GLY A 322 2.82 17.92 -7.82
C GLY A 322 2.94 19.00 -6.75
N ILE A 323 2.78 18.61 -5.49
CA ILE A 323 2.95 19.47 -4.30
C ILE A 323 3.76 18.71 -3.24
N LEU A 324 4.46 19.41 -2.35
CA LEU A 324 5.05 18.81 -1.14
C LEU A 324 4.02 18.87 -0.01
N ALA A 325 3.59 17.75 0.56
CA ALA A 325 2.62 17.70 1.67
C ALA A 325 3.08 16.68 2.74
N ARG A 326 2.82 16.92 4.04
CA ARG A 326 3.37 16.12 5.15
C ARG A 326 2.92 14.66 5.15
N ASN A 327 1.66 14.42 4.80
CA ASN A 327 1.06 13.08 4.79
C ASN A 327 1.07 12.44 3.40
N GLU A 328 1.81 13.00 2.45
CA GLU A 328 1.91 12.45 1.11
C GLU A 328 3.27 11.79 0.90
N PRO A 329 3.32 10.48 0.60
CA PRO A 329 4.52 9.91 0.01
C PRO A 329 4.75 10.59 -1.35
N GLU A 330 5.99 11.03 -1.59
CA GLU A 330 6.46 11.61 -2.87
C GLU A 330 5.81 10.90 -4.07
N TRP A 331 4.96 11.60 -4.83
CA TRP A 331 4.23 10.97 -5.92
C TRP A 331 4.82 11.31 -7.28
N THR A 332 5.45 10.30 -7.88
CA THR A 332 5.47 10.09 -9.33
C THR A 332 4.66 8.83 -9.65
N SER A 333 3.48 9.00 -10.25
CA SER A 333 2.63 8.00 -10.93
C SER A 333 1.90 6.94 -10.08
N SER A 334 0.84 6.39 -10.69
CA SER A 334 -0.19 5.44 -10.19
C SER A 334 0.29 4.15 -9.54
N SER A 335 1.58 3.85 -9.53
CA SER A 335 2.18 2.70 -8.86
C SER A 335 2.26 2.85 -7.33
N CYS A 336 2.18 4.07 -6.78
CA CYS A 336 2.30 4.27 -5.33
C CYS A 336 1.07 3.86 -4.51
N ALA A 337 -0.15 3.85 -5.06
CA ALA A 337 -1.30 3.31 -4.33
C ALA A 337 -1.20 1.79 -4.13
N ALA A 338 -0.64 1.07 -5.11
CA ALA A 338 -0.33 -0.36 -4.99
C ALA A 338 0.86 -0.61 -4.04
N ARG A 339 1.87 0.27 -4.05
CA ARG A 339 3.01 0.18 -3.10
C ARG A 339 2.60 0.53 -1.66
N ALA A 340 1.79 1.55 -1.44
CA ALA A 340 1.25 1.89 -0.13
C ALA A 340 0.32 0.79 0.40
N ARG A 341 -0.53 0.19 -0.45
CA ARG A 341 -1.28 -1.03 -0.13
C ARG A 341 -0.39 -2.17 0.30
N LYS A 342 0.68 -2.41 -0.45
CA LYS A 342 1.61 -3.48 -0.19
C LYS A 342 2.35 -3.26 1.13
N SER A 343 2.90 -2.06 1.35
CA SER A 343 3.59 -1.70 2.59
C SER A 343 2.65 -1.68 3.80
N ALA A 344 1.39 -1.27 3.63
CA ALA A 344 0.40 -1.33 4.71
C ALA A 344 -0.01 -2.78 5.04
N MET A 345 -0.16 -3.64 4.03
CA MET A 345 -0.40 -5.08 4.25
C MET A 345 0.82 -5.78 4.86
N GLU A 346 2.03 -5.38 4.49
CA GLU A 346 3.28 -5.87 5.08
C GLU A 346 3.37 -5.46 6.56
N LEU A 347 3.12 -4.18 6.88
CA LEU A 347 3.07 -3.71 8.26
C LEU A 347 1.97 -4.39 9.09
N LEU A 348 0.78 -4.60 8.53
CA LEU A 348 -0.29 -5.31 9.24
C LEU A 348 0.07 -6.77 9.51
N ARG A 349 0.77 -7.43 8.58
CA ARG A 349 1.26 -8.81 8.76
C ARG A 349 2.40 -8.87 9.77
N GLU A 350 3.31 -7.89 9.76
CA GLU A 350 4.37 -7.74 10.78
C GLU A 350 3.75 -7.56 12.17
N VAL A 351 2.78 -6.66 12.31
CA VAL A 351 2.07 -6.45 13.59
C VAL A 351 1.29 -7.69 14.01
N GLU A 352 0.61 -8.39 13.08
CA GLU A 352 -0.08 -9.65 13.41
C GLU A 352 0.90 -10.74 13.83
N PHE A 353 2.05 -10.84 13.15
CA PHE A 353 3.11 -11.76 13.51
C PHE A 353 3.68 -11.45 14.89
N ASP A 354 3.98 -10.18 15.18
CA ASP A 354 4.49 -9.73 16.47
C ASP A 354 3.51 -10.06 17.61
N LEU A 355 2.22 -9.81 17.41
CA LEU A 355 1.19 -10.14 18.40
C LEU A 355 1.08 -11.65 18.64
N ARG A 356 1.09 -12.46 17.56
CA ARG A 356 1.09 -13.93 17.68
C ARG A 356 2.37 -14.44 18.36
N HIS A 357 3.50 -13.82 18.07
CA HIS A 357 4.79 -14.16 18.67
C HIS A 357 4.84 -13.80 20.15
N ILE A 358 4.32 -12.65 20.55
CA ILE A 358 4.17 -12.27 21.95
C ILE A 358 3.32 -13.29 22.69
N ASP A 359 2.19 -13.71 22.12
CA ASP A 359 1.32 -14.75 22.72
C ASP A 359 2.05 -16.11 22.81
N LEU A 360 2.82 -16.47 21.79
CA LEU A 360 3.63 -17.69 21.76
C LEU A 360 4.70 -17.66 22.86
N VAL A 361 5.46 -16.57 22.97
CA VAL A 361 6.47 -16.35 24.02
C VAL A 361 5.82 -16.39 25.39
N ALA A 362 4.69 -15.71 25.59
CA ALA A 362 3.98 -15.71 26.87
C ALA A 362 3.53 -17.13 27.25
N LYS A 363 2.92 -17.88 26.31
CA LYS A 363 2.47 -19.26 26.50
C LYS A 363 3.61 -20.21 26.84
N HIS A 364 4.78 -20.05 26.22
CA HIS A 364 5.90 -20.95 26.37
C HIS A 364 6.92 -20.52 27.43
N SER A 365 6.90 -19.27 27.91
CA SER A 365 7.82 -18.75 28.93
C SER A 365 7.76 -19.50 30.28
N THR A 366 6.63 -20.14 30.58
CA THR A 366 6.41 -20.95 31.79
C THR A 366 6.48 -22.45 31.54
N ALA A 367 6.69 -22.89 30.30
CA ALA A 367 6.75 -24.30 29.95
C ALA A 367 8.08 -24.93 30.41
N THR A 368 8.00 -25.99 31.21
CA THR A 368 9.18 -26.69 31.77
C THR A 368 9.69 -27.82 30.87
N ASP A 369 8.93 -28.17 29.84
CA ASP A 369 9.18 -29.23 28.86
C ASP A 369 9.80 -28.71 27.56
N LEU A 370 10.03 -27.41 27.45
CA LEU A 370 10.62 -26.75 26.29
C LEU A 370 11.95 -26.08 26.65
N SER A 371 12.83 -25.96 25.66
CA SER A 371 14.06 -25.18 25.79
C SER A 371 13.72 -23.70 25.97
N GLN A 372 14.47 -23.04 26.85
CA GLN A 372 14.31 -21.61 27.15
C GLN A 372 15.63 -20.90 26.88
N ARG A 373 15.58 -19.79 26.14
CA ARG A 373 16.74 -18.91 25.92
C ARG A 373 16.51 -17.62 26.70
N ARG A 374 17.49 -17.21 27.50
CA ARG A 374 17.46 -15.95 28.26
C ARG A 374 18.73 -15.18 28.00
N ALA A 375 18.59 -13.97 27.47
CA ALA A 375 19.68 -13.01 27.44
C ALA A 375 19.91 -12.46 28.86
N ASN A 376 21.16 -12.48 29.30
CA ASN A 376 21.61 -11.90 30.56
C ASN A 376 22.04 -10.44 30.32
N TYR A 377 22.10 -9.65 31.40
CA TYR A 377 22.46 -8.22 31.33
C TYR A 377 23.89 -7.95 30.83
N ASP A 378 24.78 -8.94 30.90
CA ASP A 378 26.16 -8.86 30.41
C ASP A 378 26.30 -9.21 28.92
N GLY A 379 25.17 -9.44 28.23
CA GLY A 379 25.14 -9.86 26.82
C GLY A 379 25.34 -11.37 26.63
N SER A 380 25.62 -12.14 27.68
CA SER A 380 25.65 -13.60 27.59
C SER A 380 24.24 -14.16 27.43
N VAL A 381 24.13 -15.36 26.88
CA VAL A 381 22.85 -16.05 26.71
C VAL A 381 22.88 -17.35 27.49
N THR A 382 21.87 -17.58 28.33
CA THR A 382 21.66 -18.85 29.02
C THR A 382 20.57 -19.64 28.31
N VAL A 383 20.90 -20.85 27.88
CA VAL A 383 19.94 -21.81 27.32
C VAL A 383 19.65 -22.89 28.37
N SER A 384 18.41 -22.98 28.81
CA SER A 384 17.92 -24.06 29.68
C SER A 384 17.28 -25.13 28.81
N ILE A 385 17.79 -26.35 28.90
CA ILE A 385 17.31 -27.50 28.12
C ILE A 385 16.53 -28.44 29.04
N PRO A 386 15.29 -28.83 28.70
CA PRO A 386 14.47 -29.68 29.55
C PRO A 386 15.05 -31.11 29.63
N PRO A 387 14.86 -31.85 30.74
CA PRO A 387 15.38 -33.21 30.90
C PRO A 387 14.94 -34.18 29.79
N SER A 388 13.77 -33.94 29.20
CA SER A 388 13.25 -34.68 28.04
C SER A 388 14.12 -34.52 26.79
N ALA A 389 14.58 -33.29 26.50
CA ALA A 389 15.49 -33.03 25.39
C ALA A 389 16.91 -33.55 25.69
N VAL A 390 17.36 -33.45 26.95
CA VAL A 390 18.65 -34.04 27.39
C VAL A 390 18.64 -35.57 27.27
N ALA A 391 17.49 -36.23 27.43
CA ALA A 391 17.40 -37.69 27.27
C ALA A 391 17.81 -38.15 25.86
N GLY A 392 17.54 -37.35 24.82
CA GLY A 392 18.00 -37.61 23.45
C GLY A 392 19.49 -37.34 23.24
N MET A 393 20.08 -36.41 24.01
CA MET A 393 21.51 -36.07 23.96
C MET A 393 22.37 -36.87 24.94
N ARG A 394 21.76 -37.75 25.74
CA ARG A 394 22.45 -38.49 26.79
C ARG A 394 23.62 -39.32 26.23
N SER A 395 23.41 -39.98 25.09
CA SER A 395 24.47 -40.75 24.43
C SER A 395 25.66 -39.87 24.02
N VAL A 396 25.41 -38.64 23.57
CA VAL A 396 26.45 -37.68 23.21
C VAL A 396 27.24 -37.26 24.44
N PHE A 397 26.57 -36.92 25.55
CA PHE A 397 27.25 -36.57 26.79
C PHE A 397 28.02 -37.75 27.40
N GLU A 398 27.43 -38.95 27.42
CA GLU A 398 28.11 -40.16 27.90
C GLU A 398 29.37 -40.46 27.08
N GLU A 399 29.29 -40.28 25.76
CA GLU A 399 30.43 -40.43 24.86
C GLU A 399 31.49 -39.36 25.09
N GLN A 400 31.11 -38.08 25.22
CA GLN A 400 32.07 -37.01 25.53
C GLN A 400 32.75 -37.23 26.89
N HIS A 401 32.02 -37.69 27.91
CA HIS A 401 32.61 -38.10 29.19
C HIS A 401 33.56 -39.30 29.04
N ARG A 402 33.28 -40.25 28.15
CA ARG A 402 34.19 -41.36 27.85
C ARG A 402 35.47 -40.84 27.20
N VAL A 403 35.35 -40.03 26.16
CA VAL A 403 36.50 -39.44 25.45
C VAL A 403 37.32 -38.55 26.39
N PHE A 404 36.69 -37.74 27.24
CA PHE A 404 37.39 -36.90 28.22
C PHE A 404 38.27 -37.72 29.16
N ARG A 405 37.74 -38.85 29.67
CA ARG A 405 38.50 -39.75 30.54
C ARG A 405 39.66 -40.42 29.83
N GLU A 406 39.46 -40.80 28.58
CA GLU A 406 40.51 -41.41 27.76
C GLU A 406 41.63 -40.41 27.48
N THR A 407 41.31 -39.14 27.25
CA THR A 407 42.29 -38.07 26.98
C THR A 407 43.02 -37.62 28.25
N PHE A 408 42.29 -37.28 29.32
CA PHE A 408 42.86 -36.62 30.51
C PHE A 408 43.09 -37.56 31.70
N GLY A 409 42.67 -38.83 31.62
CA GLY A 409 42.87 -39.83 32.66
C GLY A 409 42.09 -39.61 33.97
N ARG A 410 41.10 -38.71 33.96
CA ARG A 410 40.25 -38.36 35.12
C ARG A 410 38.82 -38.03 34.68
N GLU A 411 37.87 -38.08 35.62
CA GLU A 411 36.51 -37.57 35.39
C GLU A 411 36.53 -36.03 35.27
N PRO A 412 35.63 -35.43 34.46
CA PRO A 412 35.48 -33.98 34.40
C PRO A 412 34.93 -33.45 35.74
N ALA A 413 35.58 -32.41 36.25
CA ALA A 413 35.14 -31.64 37.39
C ALA A 413 34.05 -30.63 36.97
N SER A 414 33.35 -30.04 37.95
CA SER A 414 32.25 -29.09 37.71
C SER A 414 32.64 -27.83 36.91
N GLY A 415 33.93 -27.53 36.76
CA GLY A 415 34.43 -26.39 35.99
C GLY A 415 35.15 -26.77 34.70
N ASP A 416 35.24 -28.07 34.37
CA ASP A 416 35.85 -28.50 33.12
C ASP A 416 34.86 -28.35 31.95
N PRO A 417 35.33 -27.92 30.77
CA PRO A 417 34.53 -27.95 29.56
C PRO A 417 34.24 -29.40 29.15
N ILE A 418 32.95 -29.70 28.91
CA ILE A 418 32.52 -30.99 28.37
C ILE A 418 32.82 -31.10 26.87
N PHE A 419 32.89 -29.97 26.16
CA PHE A 419 33.38 -29.86 24.80
C PHE A 419 34.66 -29.02 24.83
N TRP A 420 35.81 -29.64 24.51
CA TRP A 420 37.14 -29.03 24.65
C TRP A 420 37.92 -29.10 23.34
N ASP A 421 38.95 -28.26 23.22
CA ASP A 421 39.86 -28.26 22.06
C ASP A 421 40.61 -29.61 21.97
N PRO A 422 40.37 -30.42 20.92
CA PRO A 422 40.96 -31.75 20.80
C PRO A 422 42.49 -31.74 20.66
N ASP A 423 43.09 -30.62 20.25
CA ASP A 423 44.55 -30.47 20.12
C ASP A 423 45.23 -30.18 21.48
N ARG A 424 44.44 -29.87 22.52
CA ARG A 424 44.91 -29.69 23.90
C ARG A 424 44.68 -30.96 24.71
N THR A 425 45.76 -31.70 24.93
CA THR A 425 45.75 -33.00 25.63
C THR A 425 46.31 -32.93 27.05
N ASP A 426 46.86 -31.78 27.45
CA ASP A 426 47.44 -31.53 28.77
C ASP A 426 46.43 -30.95 29.76
N GLU A 427 45.61 -29.99 29.33
CA GLU A 427 44.52 -29.42 30.13
C GLU A 427 43.24 -29.21 29.29
N PRO A 428 42.04 -29.44 29.86
CA PRO A 428 40.79 -29.22 29.15
C PRO A 428 40.51 -27.72 29.02
N VAL A 429 40.67 -27.20 27.80
CA VAL A 429 40.39 -25.80 27.47
C VAL A 429 39.11 -25.73 26.63
N TYR A 430 38.28 -24.72 26.87
CA TYR A 430 37.11 -24.48 26.01
C TYR A 430 37.56 -24.36 24.56
N ILE A 431 36.79 -24.95 23.64
CA ILE A 431 36.99 -24.71 22.21
C ILE A 431 36.89 -23.20 21.99
N ASP A 432 37.84 -22.65 21.24
CA ASP A 432 37.79 -21.25 20.84
C ASP A 432 36.46 -21.02 20.10
N PRO A 433 35.60 -20.08 20.55
CA PRO A 433 34.31 -19.85 19.94
C PRO A 433 34.38 -19.56 18.44
N ASP A 434 35.43 -18.87 17.99
CA ASP A 434 35.61 -18.52 16.58
C ASP A 434 35.99 -19.75 15.75
N VAL A 435 36.78 -20.66 16.34
CA VAL A 435 37.14 -21.94 15.70
C VAL A 435 35.92 -22.85 15.63
N PHE A 436 35.17 -22.98 16.72
CA PHE A 436 33.95 -23.79 16.74
C PHE A 436 32.91 -23.29 15.75
N GLN A 437 32.71 -21.97 15.69
CA GLN A 437 31.78 -21.34 14.75
C GLN A 437 32.18 -21.65 13.30
N ALA A 438 33.47 -21.51 12.96
CA ALA A 438 33.96 -21.77 11.60
C ALA A 438 33.82 -23.26 11.20
N GLU A 439 34.12 -24.19 12.11
CA GLU A 439 33.94 -25.62 11.88
C GLU A 439 32.46 -26.00 11.73
N PHE A 440 31.60 -25.45 12.59
CA PHE A 440 30.16 -25.66 12.53
C PHE A 440 29.55 -25.13 11.23
N GLU A 441 29.96 -23.93 10.81
CA GLU A 441 29.55 -23.34 9.53
C GLU A 441 29.97 -24.24 8.36
N GLN A 442 31.22 -24.72 8.36
CA GLN A 442 31.73 -25.61 7.33
C GLN A 442 30.99 -26.96 7.28
N ASP A 443 30.66 -27.54 8.43
CA ASP A 443 29.90 -28.77 8.53
C ASP A 443 28.48 -28.61 7.97
N LEU A 444 27.81 -27.50 8.30
CA LEU A 444 26.49 -27.18 7.75
C LEU A 444 26.53 -26.91 6.25
N GLN A 445 27.54 -26.20 5.75
CA GLN A 445 27.74 -26.01 4.30
C GLN A 445 27.95 -27.35 3.58
N THR A 446 28.69 -28.28 4.20
CA THR A 446 28.90 -29.62 3.65
C THR A 446 27.60 -30.43 3.66
N ALA A 447 26.86 -30.43 4.77
CA ALA A 447 25.57 -31.09 4.89
C ALA A 447 24.53 -30.52 3.90
N ALA A 448 24.54 -29.21 3.67
CA ALA A 448 23.67 -28.57 2.69
C ALA A 448 23.89 -29.16 1.28
N ALA A 449 25.12 -29.51 0.91
CA ALA A 449 25.40 -30.11 -0.39
C ALA A 449 24.82 -31.54 -0.56
N GLU A 450 24.50 -32.23 0.54
CA GLU A 450 23.97 -33.60 0.53
C GLU A 450 22.46 -33.68 0.35
N PHE A 451 21.71 -32.61 0.69
CA PHE A 451 20.25 -32.62 0.53
C PHE A 451 19.88 -32.57 -0.96
N GLU A 452 18.87 -33.31 -1.40
CA GLU A 452 18.30 -33.14 -2.75
C GLU A 452 17.25 -32.02 -2.80
N ASP A 453 16.58 -31.77 -1.66
CA ASP A 453 15.53 -30.76 -1.52
C ASP A 453 16.13 -29.36 -1.35
N LEU A 454 15.84 -28.46 -2.30
CA LEU A 454 16.35 -27.08 -2.32
C LEU A 454 15.96 -26.28 -1.07
N ARG A 455 14.79 -26.55 -0.48
CA ARG A 455 14.32 -25.91 0.74
C ARG A 455 15.14 -26.35 1.94
N MET A 456 15.45 -27.65 2.03
CA MET A 456 16.32 -28.18 3.08
C MET A 456 17.75 -27.65 2.97
N ARG A 457 18.27 -27.49 1.74
CA ARG A 457 19.56 -26.82 1.50
C ARG A 457 19.55 -25.39 2.01
N ALA A 458 18.58 -24.60 1.58
CA ALA A 458 18.45 -23.20 1.94
C ALA A 458 18.31 -23.00 3.46
N MET A 459 17.55 -23.88 4.12
CA MET A 459 17.40 -23.89 5.57
C MET A 459 18.73 -24.20 6.29
N THR A 460 19.50 -25.15 5.76
CA THR A 460 20.80 -25.54 6.33
C THR A 460 21.84 -24.42 6.16
N LEU A 461 21.87 -23.76 5.00
CA LEU A 461 22.74 -22.61 4.74
C LEU A 461 22.35 -21.39 5.57
N ALA A 462 21.05 -21.10 5.71
CA ALA A 462 20.58 -20.04 6.60
C ALA A 462 20.95 -20.32 8.06
N CYS A 463 20.92 -21.59 8.48
CA CYS A 463 21.39 -22.00 9.81
C CYS A 463 22.91 -21.81 9.96
N ALA A 464 23.70 -22.01 8.91
CA ALA A 464 25.16 -21.78 8.94
C ALA A 464 25.46 -20.29 9.19
N ASP A 465 24.76 -19.41 8.48
CA ASP A 465 24.92 -17.95 8.62
C ASP A 465 24.34 -17.41 9.94
N PHE A 466 23.19 -17.93 10.36
CA PHE A 466 22.48 -17.45 11.55
C PHE A 466 23.00 -18.08 12.86
N GLY A 467 23.69 -19.22 12.77
CA GLY A 467 24.21 -20.00 13.90
C GLY A 467 23.17 -20.85 14.64
N MET A 468 21.89 -20.77 14.27
CA MET A 468 20.82 -21.60 14.83
C MET A 468 19.76 -21.92 13.78
N ILE A 469 19.12 -23.08 13.94
CA ILE A 469 17.96 -23.45 13.14
C ILE A 469 16.70 -22.87 13.79
N VAL A 470 15.92 -22.08 13.06
CA VAL A 470 14.65 -21.55 13.54
C VAL A 470 13.51 -22.43 13.02
N VAL A 471 12.80 -23.07 13.94
CA VAL A 471 11.69 -23.99 13.68
C VAL A 471 10.52 -23.68 14.62
N GLU A 472 9.34 -24.18 14.30
CA GLU A 472 8.12 -23.94 15.09
C GLU A 472 8.29 -24.26 16.58
N THR A 473 9.06 -25.30 16.92
CA THR A 473 9.26 -25.76 18.30
C THR A 473 10.21 -24.91 19.13
N ASN A 474 11.04 -24.06 18.51
CA ASN A 474 11.94 -23.15 19.22
C ASN A 474 11.71 -21.67 18.88
N LEU A 475 10.70 -21.36 18.05
CA LEU A 475 10.38 -20.00 17.61
C LEU A 475 10.25 -19.04 18.80
N HIS A 476 9.62 -19.46 19.91
CA HIS A 476 9.45 -18.68 21.14
C HIS A 476 10.75 -18.30 21.87
N THR A 477 11.89 -18.82 21.44
CA THR A 477 13.21 -18.52 22.03
C THR A 477 13.95 -17.39 21.32
N PHE A 478 13.36 -16.82 20.27
CA PHE A 478 13.93 -15.75 19.45
C PHE A 478 13.11 -14.46 19.55
N THR A 479 13.76 -13.31 19.30
CA THR A 479 13.04 -12.04 19.10
C THR A 479 12.42 -11.98 17.69
N THR A 480 11.52 -11.03 17.47
CA THR A 480 10.91 -10.81 16.15
C THR A 480 11.96 -10.40 15.12
N GLU A 481 12.95 -9.60 15.53
CA GLU A 481 14.09 -9.19 14.69
C GLU A 481 14.98 -10.37 14.31
N GLU A 482 15.26 -11.26 15.27
CA GLU A 482 16.04 -12.49 15.02
C GLU A 482 15.33 -13.42 14.03
N ILE A 483 14.00 -13.58 14.15
CA ILE A 483 13.21 -14.39 13.21
C ILE A 483 13.18 -13.75 11.82
N ALA A 484 13.02 -12.42 11.74
CA ALA A 484 13.05 -11.69 10.48
C ALA A 484 14.41 -11.87 9.76
N GLU A 485 15.51 -11.81 10.50
CA GLU A 485 16.86 -12.01 9.97
C GLU A 485 17.07 -13.44 9.45
N TYR A 486 16.65 -14.46 10.20
CA TYR A 486 16.71 -15.84 9.73
C TYR A 486 15.88 -16.05 8.45
N ASN A 487 14.66 -15.52 8.39
CA ASN A 487 13.80 -15.62 7.20
C ASN A 487 14.42 -14.93 5.98
N ARG A 488 15.13 -13.81 6.19
CA ARG A 488 15.86 -13.11 5.15
C ARG A 488 17.01 -13.97 4.59
N LEU A 489 17.80 -14.59 5.46
CA LEU A 489 18.88 -15.52 5.06
C LEU A 489 18.34 -16.75 4.34
N PHE A 490 17.24 -17.33 4.84
CA PHE A 490 16.57 -18.45 4.19
C PHE A 490 16.06 -18.11 2.78
N ALA A 491 15.38 -16.97 2.62
CA ALA A 491 14.89 -16.52 1.32
C ALA A 491 16.04 -16.26 0.34
N HIS A 492 17.16 -15.71 0.83
CA HIS A 492 18.37 -15.49 0.05
C HIS A 492 18.93 -16.81 -0.50
N HIS A 493 19.22 -17.78 0.37
CA HIS A 493 19.79 -19.07 -0.03
C HIS A 493 18.84 -19.88 -0.91
N LEU A 494 17.53 -19.81 -0.68
CA LEU A 494 16.55 -20.48 -1.52
C LEU A 494 16.58 -19.96 -2.95
N ALA A 495 16.66 -18.64 -3.13
CA ALA A 495 16.76 -18.03 -4.45
C ALA A 495 18.07 -18.41 -5.17
N GLU A 496 19.20 -18.48 -4.44
CA GLU A 496 20.47 -18.91 -5.03
C GLU A 496 20.45 -20.38 -5.45
N GLU A 497 19.90 -21.27 -4.64
CA GLU A 497 19.78 -22.69 -4.97
C GLU A 497 18.79 -22.92 -6.13
N GLN A 498 17.69 -22.18 -6.19
CA GLN A 498 16.76 -22.21 -7.32
C GLN A 498 17.44 -21.75 -8.61
N ALA A 499 18.20 -20.64 -8.58
CA ALA A 499 18.95 -20.16 -9.73
C ALA A 499 20.02 -21.17 -10.18
N ARG A 500 20.73 -21.82 -9.25
CA ARG A 500 21.69 -22.89 -9.55
C ARG A 500 21.03 -24.09 -10.22
N ALA A 501 19.87 -24.53 -9.73
CA ALA A 501 19.12 -25.62 -10.32
C ALA A 501 18.69 -25.32 -11.76
N LEU A 502 18.20 -24.10 -12.02
CA LEU A 502 17.75 -23.65 -13.34
C LEU A 502 18.89 -23.63 -14.39
N ILE A 503 20.12 -23.29 -13.96
CA ILE A 503 21.30 -23.22 -14.83
C ILE A 503 21.87 -24.62 -15.13
N LEU A 504 21.79 -25.55 -14.17
CA LEU A 504 22.43 -26.87 -14.28
C LEU A 504 21.59 -27.89 -15.08
N ASP A 505 20.26 -27.80 -15.05
CA ASP A 505 19.38 -28.70 -15.80
C ASP A 505 18.09 -27.99 -16.26
N PRO A 506 18.16 -27.22 -17.37
CA PRO A 506 17.03 -26.43 -17.84
C PRO A 506 15.83 -27.25 -18.35
N GLY A 507 15.95 -28.59 -18.44
CA GLY A 507 14.87 -29.48 -18.88
C GLY A 507 14.05 -30.12 -17.76
N ASP A 508 14.46 -29.97 -16.50
CA ASP A 508 13.80 -30.61 -15.36
C ASP A 508 12.84 -29.62 -14.66
N GLU A 509 11.82 -29.20 -15.41
CA GLU A 509 10.74 -28.29 -14.95
C GLU A 509 10.03 -28.80 -13.68
N ALA A 510 10.06 -30.12 -13.43
CA ALA A 510 9.44 -30.78 -12.29
C ALA A 510 10.13 -30.49 -10.95
N LYS A 511 11.37 -29.96 -10.94
CA LYS A 511 12.08 -29.57 -9.71
C LYS A 511 11.76 -28.14 -9.24
N LEU A 512 11.06 -27.35 -10.03
CA LEU A 512 10.53 -26.06 -9.59
C LEU A 512 9.32 -26.31 -8.69
N ILE A 513 9.54 -26.21 -7.38
CA ILE A 513 8.49 -26.38 -6.35
C ILE A 513 7.29 -25.48 -6.67
N ASP A 514 6.07 -26.01 -6.47
CA ASP A 514 4.80 -25.32 -6.61
C ASP A 514 4.81 -23.95 -5.90
N ILE A 515 4.74 -22.87 -6.69
CA ILE A 515 4.81 -21.47 -6.25
C ILE A 515 3.40 -20.94 -5.88
N SER A 516 2.39 -21.80 -5.78
CA SER A 516 0.97 -21.40 -5.67
C SER A 516 0.55 -20.57 -4.44
N SER A 517 1.44 -20.22 -3.50
CA SER A 517 1.16 -19.13 -2.55
C SER A 517 1.45 -17.78 -3.19
N HIS A 518 0.38 -17.06 -3.56
CA HIS A 518 0.28 -15.82 -4.35
C HIS A 518 1.09 -14.58 -3.86
N ASN A 519 2.09 -14.73 -2.98
CA ASN A 519 2.91 -13.62 -2.44
C ASN A 519 4.42 -13.77 -2.72
N SER A 520 4.86 -14.85 -3.36
CA SER A 520 6.28 -15.21 -3.48
C SER A 520 6.97 -14.65 -4.73
N ASP A 521 6.19 -14.18 -5.70
CA ASP A 521 6.61 -14.15 -7.10
C ASP A 521 7.64 -13.06 -7.42
N ARG A 522 7.60 -11.88 -6.79
CA ARG A 522 8.52 -10.78 -7.15
C ARG A 522 9.86 -10.80 -6.40
N ILE A 523 9.86 -11.12 -5.11
CA ILE A 523 11.11 -11.18 -4.34
C ILE A 523 11.93 -12.39 -4.80
N GLN A 524 11.28 -13.53 -5.06
CA GLN A 524 11.96 -14.70 -5.60
C GLN A 524 12.37 -14.49 -7.07
N MET A 525 11.54 -13.91 -7.94
CA MET A 525 11.96 -13.64 -9.33
C MET A 525 13.09 -12.62 -9.40
N ARG A 526 13.07 -11.54 -8.60
CA ARG A 526 14.17 -10.55 -8.56
C ARG A 526 15.43 -11.15 -7.96
N ALA A 527 15.32 -11.96 -6.90
CA ALA A 527 16.46 -12.66 -6.33
C ALA A 527 17.03 -13.72 -7.29
N VAL A 528 16.18 -14.40 -8.08
CA VAL A 528 16.60 -15.31 -9.15
C VAL A 528 17.30 -14.53 -10.27
N LEU A 529 16.75 -13.40 -10.71
CA LEU A 529 17.39 -12.53 -11.71
C LEU A 529 18.73 -11.97 -11.23
N ASP A 530 18.81 -11.52 -9.97
CA ASP A 530 20.04 -11.01 -9.36
C ASP A 530 21.06 -12.13 -9.14
N ALA A 531 20.64 -13.35 -8.80
CA ALA A 531 21.50 -14.52 -8.72
C ALA A 531 22.01 -14.94 -10.11
N VAL A 532 21.17 -14.92 -11.14
CA VAL A 532 21.56 -15.16 -12.54
C VAL A 532 22.55 -14.09 -13.01
N LYS A 533 22.29 -12.80 -12.74
CA LYS A 533 23.21 -11.68 -13.04
C LYS A 533 24.58 -11.88 -12.36
N ARG A 534 24.58 -12.15 -11.05
CA ARG A 534 25.83 -12.38 -10.29
C ARG A 534 26.59 -13.58 -10.84
N ARG A 535 25.91 -14.69 -11.08
CA ARG A 535 26.56 -15.90 -11.59
C ARG A 535 27.06 -15.74 -13.02
N ALA A 536 26.34 -15.00 -13.86
CA ALA A 536 26.78 -14.61 -15.20
C ALA A 536 28.00 -13.68 -15.17
N SER A 537 28.17 -12.86 -14.12
CA SER A 537 29.37 -12.04 -13.93
C SER A 537 30.57 -12.83 -13.40
N GLU A 538 30.34 -13.93 -12.68
CA GLU A 538 31.38 -14.82 -12.13
C GLU A 538 31.89 -15.85 -13.15
N LEU A 539 31.00 -16.33 -14.01
CA LEU A 539 31.34 -17.19 -15.12
C LEU A 539 31.78 -16.26 -16.26
N ASP A 540 33.08 -16.18 -16.55
CA ASP A 540 33.69 -15.43 -17.69
C ASP A 540 33.23 -16.01 -19.05
N ARG A 541 31.91 -16.01 -19.27
CA ARG A 541 31.19 -16.58 -20.40
C ARG A 541 30.89 -15.48 -21.39
N ASP A 542 30.90 -15.85 -22.67
CA ASP A 542 30.51 -14.93 -23.72
C ASP A 542 29.07 -14.42 -23.48
N ARG A 543 28.91 -13.11 -23.72
CA ARG A 543 27.71 -12.32 -23.44
C ARG A 543 26.46 -12.91 -24.10
N GLY A 544 26.64 -13.61 -25.22
CA GLY A 544 25.56 -14.30 -25.94
C GLY A 544 24.99 -15.51 -25.20
N THR A 545 25.82 -16.25 -24.47
CA THR A 545 25.37 -17.41 -23.68
C THR A 545 24.50 -16.98 -22.52
N VAL A 546 24.88 -15.89 -21.84
CA VAL A 546 24.11 -15.30 -20.73
C VAL A 546 22.74 -14.82 -21.21
N LEU A 547 22.68 -14.15 -22.35
CA LEU A 547 21.42 -13.68 -22.95
C LEU A 547 20.52 -14.84 -23.40
N ALA A 548 21.10 -15.92 -23.95
CA ALA A 548 20.35 -17.11 -24.37
C ALA A 548 19.79 -17.93 -23.17
N GLU A 549 20.50 -17.95 -22.04
CA GLU A 549 20.03 -18.56 -20.80
C GLU A 549 18.93 -17.71 -20.12
N LEU A 550 19.11 -16.38 -20.06
CA LEU A 550 18.08 -15.45 -19.60
C LEU A 550 16.79 -15.60 -20.41
N HIS A 551 16.89 -15.62 -21.75
CA HIS A 551 15.75 -15.78 -22.64
C HIS A 551 15.01 -17.11 -22.44
N ARG A 552 15.74 -18.21 -22.24
CA ARG A 552 15.13 -19.53 -21.94
C ARG A 552 14.42 -19.53 -20.59
N ALA A 553 15.01 -18.93 -19.56
CA ALA A 553 14.38 -18.77 -18.25
C ALA A 553 13.06 -17.97 -18.34
N THR A 554 13.03 -16.90 -19.14
CA THR A 554 11.81 -16.11 -19.38
C THR A 554 10.73 -16.96 -20.04
N LEU A 555 11.07 -17.69 -21.10
CA LEU A 555 10.10 -18.47 -21.87
C LEU A 555 9.52 -19.63 -21.04
N ALA A 556 10.32 -20.25 -20.17
CA ALA A 556 9.86 -21.28 -19.25
C ALA A 556 8.84 -20.73 -18.23
N VAL A 557 9.12 -19.55 -17.64
CA VAL A 557 8.19 -18.88 -16.73
C VAL A 557 6.89 -18.51 -17.45
N ILE A 558 6.97 -17.91 -18.63
CA ILE A 558 5.79 -17.49 -19.41
C ILE A 558 4.92 -18.71 -19.78
N SER A 559 5.54 -19.79 -20.24
CA SER A 559 4.81 -21.01 -20.66
C SER A 559 4.12 -21.71 -19.50
N ARG A 560 4.66 -21.60 -18.28
CA ARG A 560 4.10 -22.22 -17.07
C ARG A 560 2.95 -21.42 -16.48
N GLU A 561 3.09 -20.10 -16.40
CA GLU A 561 2.09 -19.23 -15.77
C GLU A 561 0.91 -18.91 -16.70
N LEU A 562 1.08 -19.05 -18.03
CA LEU A 562 0.02 -18.79 -19.02
C LEU A 562 -0.05 -19.92 -20.07
N PRO A 563 -0.50 -21.14 -19.69
CA PRO A 563 -0.54 -22.29 -20.60
C PRO A 563 -1.52 -22.12 -21.78
N GLU A 564 -2.46 -21.19 -21.68
CA GLU A 564 -3.44 -20.81 -22.72
C GLU A 564 -2.80 -20.02 -23.88
N LEU A 565 -1.64 -19.40 -23.64
CA LEU A 565 -0.85 -18.68 -24.64
C LEU A 565 -0.06 -19.69 -25.48
N GLN A 566 -0.74 -20.42 -26.36
CA GLN A 566 -0.08 -21.06 -27.49
C GLN A 566 0.43 -19.98 -28.44
N LEU A 567 1.60 -19.41 -28.13
CA LEU A 567 2.39 -18.65 -29.10
C LEU A 567 2.45 -19.51 -30.36
N HIS A 568 1.86 -19.02 -31.45
CA HIS A 568 1.93 -19.69 -32.75
C HIS A 568 3.37 -19.58 -33.28
N TRP A 569 4.24 -20.45 -32.78
CA TRP A 569 5.51 -20.75 -33.41
C TRP A 569 5.16 -21.46 -34.72
N GLY A 570 5.53 -20.89 -35.87
CA GLY A 570 5.20 -21.47 -37.17
C GLY A 570 5.69 -22.91 -37.26
N ASP A 571 4.77 -23.84 -37.51
CA ASP A 571 4.90 -25.29 -37.79
C ASP A 571 5.91 -26.15 -36.99
N GLY A 572 6.61 -25.59 -36.00
CA GLY A 572 7.62 -26.27 -35.19
C GLY A 572 7.31 -26.19 -33.70
N THR A 573 7.67 -27.24 -32.95
CA THR A 573 7.62 -27.18 -31.49
C THR A 573 8.63 -26.14 -30.97
N PRO A 574 8.40 -25.51 -29.79
CA PRO A 574 9.32 -24.52 -29.23
C PRO A 574 10.77 -25.02 -29.16
N ASP A 575 10.95 -26.31 -28.84
CA ASP A 575 12.25 -26.97 -28.69
C ASP A 575 12.99 -27.18 -30.03
N GLU A 576 12.28 -27.42 -31.14
CA GLU A 576 12.90 -27.55 -32.48
C GLU A 576 13.30 -26.21 -33.09
N SER A 577 12.50 -25.15 -32.87
CA SER A 577 12.80 -23.81 -33.35
C SER A 577 14.01 -23.22 -32.58
N LEU A 578 14.08 -23.44 -31.27
CA LEU A 578 15.21 -23.02 -30.43
C LEU A 578 16.51 -23.77 -30.76
N ARG A 579 16.45 -25.09 -31.03
CA ARG A 579 17.64 -25.86 -31.43
C ARG A 579 18.20 -25.44 -32.78
N SER A 580 17.34 -25.14 -33.76
CA SER A 580 17.81 -24.68 -35.08
C SER A 580 18.51 -23.32 -35.06
N PHE A 581 18.21 -22.47 -34.07
CA PHE A 581 18.86 -21.17 -33.87
C PHE A 581 20.20 -21.24 -33.13
N VAL A 582 20.43 -22.29 -32.31
CA VAL A 582 21.64 -22.43 -31.47
C VAL A 582 22.76 -23.20 -32.17
N ASP A 583 22.45 -24.03 -33.17
CA ASP A 583 23.44 -24.82 -33.92
C ASP A 583 24.22 -24.02 -35.00
N GLU A 584 23.90 -22.75 -35.24
CA GLU A 584 24.74 -21.88 -36.08
C GLU A 584 25.82 -21.19 -35.21
N GLU A 585 27.07 -21.67 -35.33
CA GLU A 585 28.30 -21.24 -34.64
C GLU A 585 28.68 -19.74 -34.78
N SER A 586 27.78 -18.87 -35.26
CA SER A 586 28.01 -17.43 -35.32
C SER A 586 26.72 -16.64 -35.17
N ILE A 587 26.11 -16.64 -33.99
CA ILE A 587 25.05 -15.68 -33.67
C ILE A 587 25.70 -14.30 -33.48
N ASN A 588 25.70 -13.49 -34.53
CA ASN A 588 26.06 -12.08 -34.44
C ASN A 588 24.87 -11.32 -33.84
N LEU A 589 24.88 -11.08 -32.53
CA LEU A 589 23.80 -10.45 -31.76
C LEU A 589 23.50 -8.98 -32.12
N ARG A 590 23.99 -8.49 -33.27
CA ARG A 590 23.44 -7.30 -33.94
C ARG A 590 22.23 -7.62 -34.81
N ASP A 591 21.89 -8.89 -34.99
CA ASP A 591 20.70 -9.27 -35.73
C ASP A 591 19.46 -8.98 -34.89
N SER A 592 18.71 -7.96 -35.31
CA SER A 592 17.55 -7.39 -34.61
C SER A 592 16.40 -8.37 -34.42
N SER A 593 16.47 -9.56 -35.02
CA SER A 593 15.43 -10.58 -35.05
C SER A 593 15.23 -11.30 -33.71
N ILE A 594 16.30 -11.64 -32.98
CA ILE A 594 16.18 -12.33 -31.67
C ILE A 594 15.72 -11.36 -30.58
N LEU A 595 16.23 -10.14 -30.61
CA LEU A 595 15.79 -9.07 -29.72
C LEU A 595 14.34 -8.66 -30.02
N SER A 596 13.96 -8.57 -31.31
CA SER A 596 12.55 -8.39 -31.71
C SER A 596 11.68 -9.52 -31.19
N LEU A 597 12.07 -10.79 -31.35
CA LEU A 597 11.28 -11.93 -30.84
C LEU A 597 11.14 -11.92 -29.32
N THR A 598 12.17 -11.50 -28.60
CA THR A 598 12.13 -11.36 -27.14
C THR A 598 11.21 -10.21 -26.73
N VAL A 599 11.33 -9.05 -27.39
CA VAL A 599 10.46 -7.89 -27.17
C VAL A 599 9.02 -8.22 -27.55
N ASP A 600 8.79 -8.91 -28.66
CA ASP A 600 7.46 -9.31 -29.13
C ASP A 600 6.82 -10.35 -28.21
N ALA A 601 7.60 -11.27 -27.63
CA ALA A 601 7.11 -12.21 -26.61
C ALA A 601 6.78 -11.51 -25.29
N VAL A 602 7.61 -10.56 -24.86
CA VAL A 602 7.43 -9.77 -23.63
C VAL A 602 6.27 -8.78 -23.77
N VAL A 603 6.12 -8.13 -24.93
CA VAL A 603 4.98 -7.27 -25.28
C VAL A 603 3.72 -8.11 -25.45
N GLY A 604 3.81 -9.29 -26.05
CA GLY A 604 2.71 -10.27 -26.13
C GLY A 604 2.22 -10.71 -24.75
N TYR A 605 3.15 -10.99 -23.82
CA TYR A 605 2.87 -11.27 -22.42
C TYR A 605 2.17 -10.10 -21.72
N GLY A 606 2.68 -8.87 -21.88
CA GLY A 606 2.04 -7.66 -21.34
C GLY A 606 0.63 -7.45 -21.89
N THR A 607 0.42 -7.72 -23.17
CA THR A 607 -0.89 -7.59 -23.82
C THR A 607 -1.88 -8.65 -23.35
N ALA A 608 -1.43 -9.89 -23.12
CA ALA A 608 -2.28 -10.96 -22.59
C ALA A 608 -2.64 -10.74 -21.10
N CYS A 609 -1.69 -10.28 -20.28
CA CYS A 609 -1.93 -9.87 -18.90
C CYS A 609 -2.85 -8.65 -18.77
N GLN A 610 -3.07 -7.87 -19.84
CA GLN A 610 -4.07 -6.79 -19.86
C GLN A 610 -5.51 -7.29 -20.10
N VAL A 611 -5.69 -8.49 -20.66
CA VAL A 611 -6.98 -9.11 -20.98
C VAL A 611 -7.52 -9.91 -19.80
N GLU A 612 -6.66 -10.62 -19.06
CA GLU A 612 -7.01 -11.19 -17.75
C GLU A 612 -6.76 -10.16 -16.63
N GLN A 613 -7.46 -10.25 -15.50
CA GLN A 613 -7.55 -9.18 -14.48
C GLN A 613 -6.23 -8.87 -13.72
N SER A 614 -5.08 -9.33 -14.18
CA SER A 614 -3.74 -9.16 -13.58
C SER A 614 -2.95 -7.99 -14.22
N ARG A 615 -3.60 -6.82 -14.32
CA ARG A 615 -3.04 -5.61 -14.97
C ARG A 615 -1.78 -5.00 -14.34
N LEU A 616 -1.38 -5.41 -13.14
CA LEU A 616 -0.27 -4.77 -12.39
C LEU A 616 1.04 -5.56 -12.40
N VAL A 617 1.02 -6.84 -12.75
CA VAL A 617 2.22 -7.70 -12.72
C VAL A 617 2.97 -7.64 -14.06
N GLY A 618 2.26 -7.53 -15.18
CA GLY A 618 2.86 -7.46 -16.51
C GLY A 618 3.78 -6.24 -16.70
N ASP A 619 3.26 -5.03 -16.51
CA ASP A 619 3.95 -3.81 -16.94
C ASP A 619 5.26 -3.51 -16.17
N GLU A 620 5.32 -3.75 -14.85
CA GLU A 620 6.55 -3.52 -14.07
C GLU A 620 7.59 -4.65 -14.25
N VAL A 621 7.15 -5.90 -14.42
CA VAL A 621 8.07 -7.01 -14.73
C VAL A 621 8.69 -6.80 -16.10
N ILE A 622 7.93 -6.29 -17.07
CA ILE A 622 8.41 -5.91 -18.40
C ILE A 622 9.45 -4.79 -18.31
N LEU A 623 9.20 -3.74 -17.51
CA LEU A 623 10.14 -2.63 -17.35
C LEU A 623 11.44 -3.04 -16.64
N ASP A 624 11.35 -3.80 -15.54
CA ASP A 624 12.52 -4.38 -14.87
C ASP A 624 13.30 -5.31 -15.84
N TRP A 625 12.60 -6.09 -16.68
CA TRP A 625 13.20 -6.93 -17.73
C TRP A 625 13.90 -6.13 -18.82
N MET A 626 13.27 -5.06 -19.33
CA MET A 626 13.85 -4.21 -20.36
C MET A 626 15.10 -3.49 -19.83
N GLN A 627 15.08 -3.07 -18.56
CA GLN A 627 16.24 -2.48 -17.91
C GLN A 627 17.39 -3.48 -17.77
N VAL A 628 17.11 -4.73 -17.37
CA VAL A 628 18.09 -5.81 -17.31
C VAL A 628 18.69 -6.09 -18.70
N LEU A 629 17.86 -6.14 -19.74
CA LEU A 629 18.32 -6.33 -21.11
C LEU A 629 19.20 -5.17 -21.58
N ASN A 630 18.88 -3.93 -21.22
CA ASN A 630 19.73 -2.77 -21.56
C ASN A 630 21.07 -2.78 -20.86
N GLU A 631 21.09 -3.07 -19.56
CA GLU A 631 22.33 -3.19 -18.78
C GLU A 631 23.21 -4.32 -19.35
N VAL A 632 22.60 -5.46 -19.67
CA VAL A 632 23.32 -6.61 -20.23
C VAL A 632 23.69 -6.39 -21.69
N ALA A 633 22.97 -5.62 -22.49
CA ALA A 633 23.27 -5.36 -23.92
C ALA A 633 24.10 -4.08 -24.16
N GLY A 634 24.21 -3.19 -23.16
CA GLY A 634 25.02 -1.97 -23.22
C GLY A 634 24.44 -0.88 -24.10
N PHE A 635 23.12 -0.71 -24.09
CA PHE A 635 22.45 0.39 -24.79
C PHE A 635 22.32 1.61 -23.87
N ASP A 636 22.63 2.80 -24.40
CA ASP A 636 22.69 4.04 -23.60
C ASP A 636 21.32 4.71 -23.39
N GLU A 637 20.31 4.46 -24.22
CA GLU A 637 18.94 5.03 -24.09
C GLU A 637 17.90 4.13 -24.79
N VAL A 638 16.66 4.11 -24.27
CA VAL A 638 15.50 3.37 -24.82
C VAL A 638 14.59 4.34 -25.56
N GLU A 639 14.24 4.03 -26.81
CA GLU A 639 13.09 4.63 -27.52
C GLU A 639 11.84 3.75 -27.36
#